data_AF-A0AAE0P5Y9-F1
#
_entry.id   AF-A0AAE0P5Y9-F1
#
_cell.length_a   1.000
_cell.length_b   1.000
_cell.length_c   1.000
_cell.angle_alpha   90.00
_cell.angle_beta   90.00
_cell.angle_gamma   90.00
#
_symmetry.space_group_name_H-M   'P 1'
#
loop_
_entity.id
_entity.type
_entity.pdbx_description
1 polymer ?
#
loop_
_entity_poly.entity_id
_entity_poly.type
_entity_poly.pdbx_seq_one_letter_code
_entity_poly.pdbx_strand_id
1 'polypeptide(L)'
;MDGAKKSFPGKRKEGPAANQGKDTRSTGRSFKRVKFQDARNIRTQPSDAALDDGKLDLQKFLNTREFEIKALEASMHKCKTANATRVFQQVPRAMRRRTASHNVQRIPKRLRARARQEQIDDNTPTVQARKRRPRTTRARIRAETAKKLGILAARKRKREVRKSAGDGDTETEVGGGAVGRSTIQSRMARPKIRRNALNEPPKVESKFRKRQLNKTWLPTHLWHAKRATMTEPSKPLWRFAIPLTPTEKNYRPTHRASGQNGTLFWDTSYMSTIGLYGLAGCVERVLRDLGLSQEGFWGPRGQKWRTGLRKWTGLLSKQRDDIRRDIGPATIIWNPEIPTEHPEEAESVRPKKSHRQLFIRTHPSCFLELFNELLALAKTQAPQLHVEDLRFEIGSIELIGPGSTETLLGVLKPYYETPKTQEPQARLFRSLGGVTNPSSLPKDALLAFSTRDPRLSYPPKRVEVWNGGLVASLLDILTAWPVEEGLKPFGLFSRDTRYQGSRLPPMKSINRRKGSSAPREPIPAMVTDPPIPIILFTSRSRTDGQAQGTWTLLAPWKCILPIWYSVVHYPLSTGGNPRLGGLDEVRQVAFENGVPWFPGDFPGTDAGAKWELEQRARRKRDWDRRPKGKRVEWKSLDLGAGRKSEIGDGLACDFEQLFGLPKTSLDDQPEVLEEPSNAVPGKATTSAPPLAMVKQMSKASFAAFTTPSNSDNPPAHSIITANLTFVARGIASDCARIYRLPTRAAVVVRPSTQTEVPSTEPPSTGPRRLPSNLREQWLQKDPLGPASSNGRQSKKQPAPPRIPKGADAGTRKKLLTASLVATELPYPRPAANQSDVGGHPLCPNENDLIGFVTTGAFSLSEGKGTAIGSISAEKALEMLRGPGAREGRYCIVRNAGESVGWLARWEAV
;
A
#
# COMPACT_ATOMS: atom_id res chain seq x y z
N MET A 1 20.19 77.03 40.19
CA MET A 1 20.19 77.24 38.74
C MET A 1 19.05 76.45 38.14
N ASP A 2 18.14 77.20 37.53
CA ASP A 2 16.73 76.92 37.39
C ASP A 2 16.36 75.98 36.25
N GLY A 3 15.21 75.30 36.41
CA GLY A 3 14.60 74.47 35.36
C GLY A 3 13.33 73.80 35.83
N ALA A 4 12.25 74.58 35.95
CA ALA A 4 10.95 74.18 36.47
C ALA A 4 10.28 73.03 35.71
N LYS A 5 9.78 72.04 36.46
CA LYS A 5 8.85 70.98 36.03
C LYS A 5 7.42 71.54 35.97
N LYS A 6 6.70 71.29 34.88
CA LYS A 6 5.21 71.37 34.84
C LYS A 6 4.63 70.03 34.39
N SER A 7 3.78 69.48 35.25
CA SER A 7 2.89 68.33 35.07
C SER A 7 1.54 68.78 34.52
N PHE A 8 0.81 67.90 33.80
CA PHE A 8 -0.66 67.88 33.65
C PHE A 8 -1.11 66.53 33.01
N PRO A 9 -2.38 66.10 33.17
CA PRO A 9 -2.71 64.80 33.74
C PRO A 9 -3.37 63.79 32.77
N GLY A 10 -3.36 62.52 33.18
CA GLY A 10 -3.95 61.41 32.44
C GLY A 10 -5.48 61.37 32.47
N LYS A 11 -6.08 61.00 31.33
CA LYS A 11 -7.49 60.58 31.23
C LYS A 11 -7.57 59.10 30.86
N ARG A 12 -8.11 58.31 31.78
CA ARG A 12 -8.70 56.98 31.55
C ARG A 12 -9.93 57.11 30.64
N LYS A 13 -10.16 56.13 29.77
CA LYS A 13 -11.48 55.86 29.18
C LYS A 13 -11.78 54.35 29.20
N GLU A 14 -12.63 54.01 30.16
CA GLU A 14 -13.76 53.07 30.17
C GLU A 14 -13.66 51.71 29.46
N GLY A 15 -13.90 50.65 30.25
CA GLY A 15 -14.12 49.29 29.78
C GLY A 15 -15.54 49.08 29.24
N PRO A 16 -15.78 48.03 28.43
CA PRO A 16 -17.09 47.78 27.89
C PRO A 16 -17.98 47.09 28.92
N ALA A 17 -19.20 47.63 29.05
CA ALA A 17 -20.27 47.12 29.88
C ALA A 17 -20.69 45.69 29.49
N ALA A 18 -21.06 44.92 30.51
CA ALA A 18 -21.75 43.65 30.37
C ALA A 18 -23.11 43.88 29.71
N ASN A 19 -23.41 43.13 28.65
CA ASN A 19 -24.79 42.95 28.20
C ASN A 19 -25.10 41.46 28.06
N GLN A 20 -26.31 41.13 28.51
CA GLN A 20 -26.81 39.82 28.86
C GLN A 20 -27.03 38.89 27.66
N GLY A 21 -27.13 37.59 27.96
CA GLY A 21 -27.04 36.50 26.99
C GLY A 21 -28.17 36.41 25.96
N LYS A 22 -27.80 35.89 24.78
CA LYS A 22 -28.64 35.02 23.96
C LYS A 22 -27.76 34.15 23.07
N ASP A 23 -27.94 32.84 23.21
CA ASP A 23 -27.31 31.78 22.42
C ASP A 23 -27.41 32.04 20.90
N THR A 24 -26.28 32.34 20.26
CA THR A 24 -26.15 32.20 18.80
C THR A 24 -24.78 31.64 18.42
N ARG A 25 -24.58 30.33 18.62
CA ARG A 25 -23.46 29.54 18.06
C ARG A 25 -23.55 29.38 16.52
N SER A 26 -23.87 30.45 15.77
CA SER A 26 -24.10 30.44 14.31
C SER A 26 -23.55 31.66 13.55
N THR A 27 -22.55 32.38 14.07
CA THR A 27 -22.22 33.71 13.51
C THR A 27 -20.98 33.75 12.60
N GLY A 28 -19.95 32.92 12.79
CA GLY A 28 -18.72 33.01 11.96
C GLY A 28 -18.90 32.76 10.44
N ARG A 29 -19.91 31.98 10.04
CA ARG A 29 -20.27 31.75 8.62
C ARG A 29 -21.25 32.80 8.09
N SER A 30 -22.19 33.25 8.93
CA SER A 30 -23.17 34.28 8.60
C SER A 30 -22.48 35.62 8.32
N PHE A 31 -21.60 36.08 9.22
CA PHE A 31 -20.85 37.33 9.06
C PHE A 31 -19.93 37.32 7.83
N LYS A 32 -19.30 36.18 7.49
CA LYS A 32 -18.53 36.07 6.25
C LYS A 32 -19.42 36.17 5.02
N ARG A 33 -20.60 35.55 5.03
CA ARG A 33 -21.55 35.59 3.91
C ARG A 33 -22.10 37.01 3.70
N VAL A 34 -22.45 37.70 4.79
CA VAL A 34 -22.87 39.11 4.77
C VAL A 34 -21.74 40.01 4.26
N LYS A 35 -20.49 39.84 4.74
CA LYS A 35 -19.33 40.59 4.25
C LYS A 35 -19.05 40.37 2.75
N PHE A 36 -19.24 39.16 2.25
CA PHE A 36 -19.11 38.85 0.82
C PHE A 36 -20.29 39.38 -0.02
N GLN A 37 -21.50 39.37 0.55
CA GLN A 37 -22.70 39.90 -0.11
C GLN A 37 -22.62 41.42 -0.23
N ASP A 38 -22.21 42.10 0.84
CA ASP A 38 -22.00 43.55 0.87
C ASP A 38 -20.84 43.99 -0.04
N ALA A 39 -19.72 43.25 -0.04
CA ALA A 39 -18.61 43.54 -0.96
C ALA A 39 -18.97 43.35 -2.45
N ARG A 40 -20.00 42.55 -2.76
CA ARG A 40 -20.46 42.24 -4.13
C ARG A 40 -21.72 43.01 -4.54
N ASN A 41 -22.36 43.72 -3.62
CA ASN A 41 -23.57 44.48 -3.91
C ASN A 41 -23.16 45.82 -4.54
N ILE A 42 -23.32 45.92 -5.85
CA ILE A 42 -23.06 47.14 -6.61
C ILE A 42 -24.41 47.82 -6.79
N ARG A 43 -24.56 49.04 -6.29
CA ARG A 43 -25.75 49.85 -6.55
C ARG A 43 -25.70 50.31 -8.01
N THR A 44 -26.63 49.84 -8.82
CA THR A 44 -26.84 50.30 -10.20
C THR A 44 -27.80 51.48 -10.19
N GLN A 45 -27.57 52.48 -11.05
CA GLN A 45 -28.56 53.52 -11.30
C GLN A 45 -29.40 53.10 -12.52
N PRO A 46 -30.71 53.42 -12.56
CA PRO A 46 -31.50 53.18 -13.76
C PRO A 46 -30.96 54.02 -14.93
N SER A 47 -30.71 53.36 -16.06
CA SER A 47 -30.11 53.98 -17.25
C SER A 47 -31.19 54.51 -18.18
N ASP A 48 -31.57 55.78 -18.04
CA ASP A 48 -32.69 56.33 -18.85
C ASP A 48 -32.40 57.66 -19.55
N ALA A 49 -31.17 58.18 -19.51
CA ALA A 49 -30.88 59.54 -20.01
C ALA A 49 -29.73 59.64 -21.03
N ALA A 50 -29.28 58.52 -21.63
CA ALA A 50 -28.08 58.53 -22.49
C ALA A 50 -28.33 58.16 -23.97
N LEU A 51 -29.58 57.91 -24.37
CA LEU A 51 -29.95 57.77 -25.78
C LEU A 51 -30.79 58.99 -26.18
N ASP A 52 -30.28 59.78 -27.11
CA ASP A 52 -31.04 60.86 -27.75
C ASP A 52 -31.07 60.55 -29.25
N ASP A 53 -32.27 60.34 -29.80
CA ASP A 53 -32.52 60.11 -31.23
C ASP A 53 -31.66 59.03 -31.92
N GLY A 54 -31.45 57.89 -31.25
CA GLY A 54 -30.75 56.73 -31.81
C GLY A 54 -29.24 56.90 -32.00
N LYS A 55 -28.66 58.03 -31.56
CA LYS A 55 -27.20 58.27 -31.54
C LYS A 55 -26.70 58.26 -30.11
N LEU A 56 -25.64 57.50 -29.85
CA LEU A 56 -25.02 57.39 -28.53
C LEU A 56 -24.00 58.52 -28.32
N ASP A 57 -24.34 59.49 -27.47
CA ASP A 57 -23.35 60.47 -27.00
C ASP A 57 -22.40 59.79 -26.00
N LEU A 58 -21.19 59.48 -26.47
CA LEU A 58 -20.20 58.72 -25.71
C LEU A 58 -19.78 59.43 -24.41
N GLN A 59 -19.78 60.76 -24.40
CA GLN A 59 -19.34 61.54 -23.24
C GLN A 59 -20.44 61.57 -22.17
N LYS A 60 -21.70 61.81 -22.56
CA LYS A 60 -22.85 61.68 -21.64
C LYS A 60 -23.02 60.25 -21.14
N PHE A 61 -22.78 59.25 -21.99
CA PHE A 61 -22.86 57.84 -21.62
C PHE A 61 -21.77 57.43 -20.61
N LEU A 62 -20.54 57.89 -20.78
CA LEU A 62 -19.46 57.63 -19.82
C LEU A 62 -19.70 58.39 -18.51
N ASN A 63 -20.17 59.63 -18.58
CA ASN A 63 -20.49 60.43 -17.40
C ASN A 63 -21.63 59.81 -16.58
N THR A 64 -22.70 59.35 -17.24
CA THR A 64 -23.81 58.64 -16.56
C THR A 64 -23.36 57.33 -15.92
N ARG A 65 -22.34 56.66 -16.48
CA ARG A 65 -21.82 55.37 -15.98
C ARG A 65 -20.57 55.49 -15.11
N GLU A 66 -20.05 56.69 -14.89
CA GLU A 66 -18.82 56.93 -14.12
C GLU A 66 -18.93 56.37 -12.70
N PHE A 67 -20.09 56.58 -12.06
CA PHE A 67 -20.39 56.04 -10.74
C PHE A 67 -20.38 54.51 -10.72
N GLU A 68 -20.98 53.86 -11.71
CA GLU A 68 -21.05 52.39 -11.81
C GLU A 68 -19.67 51.78 -12.02
N ILE A 69 -18.85 52.40 -12.87
CA ILE A 69 -17.46 51.98 -13.12
C ILE A 69 -16.63 52.11 -11.84
N LYS A 70 -16.68 53.26 -11.16
CA LYS A 70 -15.96 53.46 -9.88
C LYS A 70 -16.47 52.53 -8.78
N ALA A 71 -17.79 52.28 -8.71
CA ALA A 71 -18.39 51.37 -7.75
C ALA A 71 -17.99 49.90 -8.01
N LEU A 72 -17.90 49.50 -9.28
CA LEU A 72 -17.39 48.19 -9.70
C LEU A 72 -15.92 48.02 -9.31
N GLU A 73 -15.06 48.99 -9.62
CA GLU A 73 -13.64 48.96 -9.21
C GLU A 73 -13.50 48.87 -7.69
N ALA A 74 -14.21 49.71 -6.94
CA ALA A 74 -14.23 49.69 -5.49
C ALA A 74 -14.73 48.34 -4.94
N SER A 75 -15.76 47.73 -5.54
CA SER A 75 -16.25 46.38 -5.21
C SER A 75 -15.19 45.31 -5.49
N MET A 76 -14.49 45.38 -6.63
CA MET A 76 -13.39 44.47 -6.96
C MET A 76 -12.24 44.57 -5.94
N HIS A 77 -11.89 45.78 -5.51
CA HIS A 77 -10.90 46.02 -4.46
C HIS A 77 -11.38 45.50 -3.08
N LYS A 78 -12.63 45.80 -2.68
CA LYS A 78 -13.25 45.29 -1.44
C LYS A 78 -13.37 43.77 -1.42
N CYS A 79 -13.67 43.14 -2.56
CA CYS A 79 -13.68 41.69 -2.70
C CYS A 79 -12.28 41.10 -2.55
N LYS A 80 -11.25 41.72 -3.14
CA LYS A 80 -9.85 41.31 -2.99
C LYS A 80 -9.37 41.43 -1.54
N THR A 81 -9.74 42.50 -0.82
CA THR A 81 -9.39 42.72 0.59
C THR A 81 -10.20 41.83 1.54
N ALA A 82 -11.50 41.60 1.28
CA ALA A 82 -12.32 40.66 2.04
C ALA A 82 -11.84 39.20 1.87
N ASN A 83 -11.23 38.90 0.74
CA ASN A 83 -10.62 37.61 0.42
C ASN A 83 -9.10 37.55 0.77
N ALA A 84 -8.59 38.53 1.55
CA ALA A 84 -7.20 38.61 1.95
C ALA A 84 -6.82 37.46 2.91
N THR A 85 -6.46 36.33 2.31
CA THR A 85 -5.75 35.26 2.98
C THR A 85 -4.25 35.49 2.83
N ARG A 86 -3.49 35.23 3.90
CA ARG A 86 -2.02 35.28 3.88
C ARG A 86 -1.48 34.47 2.71
N VAL A 87 -0.42 34.95 2.06
CA VAL A 87 0.15 34.32 0.86
C VAL A 87 0.46 32.83 1.05
N PHE A 88 1.00 32.46 2.22
CA PHE A 88 1.34 31.07 2.51
C PHE A 88 0.10 30.17 2.72
N GLN A 89 -1.08 30.73 2.93
CA GLN A 89 -2.36 30.02 3.00
C GLN A 89 -3.02 29.85 1.63
N GLN A 90 -2.67 30.67 0.63
CA GLN A 90 -3.19 30.52 -0.74
C GLN A 90 -2.69 29.24 -1.42
N VAL A 91 -1.53 28.73 -1.00
CA VAL A 91 -0.95 27.48 -1.49
C VAL A 91 -1.82 26.28 -1.06
N PRO A 92 -2.07 25.27 -1.93
CA PRO A 92 -2.80 24.05 -1.57
C PRO A 92 -2.23 23.37 -0.32
N ARG A 93 -3.09 22.77 0.52
CA ARG A 93 -2.70 22.20 1.82
C ARG A 93 -1.47 21.29 1.75
N ALA A 94 -1.39 20.40 0.76
CA ALA A 94 -0.25 19.49 0.56
C ALA A 94 1.08 20.21 0.21
N MET A 95 1.01 21.39 -0.38
CA MET A 95 2.17 22.22 -0.72
C MET A 95 2.55 23.21 0.39
N ARG A 96 1.69 23.44 1.39
CA ARG A 96 2.00 24.34 2.51
C ARG A 96 3.20 23.82 3.30
N ARG A 97 4.02 24.74 3.80
CA ARG A 97 5.18 24.45 4.64
C ARG A 97 5.07 25.25 5.93
N ARG A 98 5.27 24.60 7.07
CA ARG A 98 5.17 25.24 8.40
C ARG A 98 6.11 26.44 8.54
N THR A 99 7.30 26.35 7.94
CA THR A 99 8.31 27.40 7.98
C THR A 99 8.10 28.52 6.95
N ALA A 100 7.01 28.50 6.18
CA ALA A 100 6.75 29.51 5.16
C ALA A 100 6.42 30.89 5.75
N SER A 101 5.95 30.96 7.00
CA SER A 101 5.65 32.21 7.69
C SER A 101 6.90 33.05 7.95
N HIS A 102 8.04 32.44 8.28
CA HIS A 102 9.31 33.14 8.55
C HIS A 102 10.37 32.96 7.46
N ASN A 103 10.18 32.03 6.51
CA ASN A 103 11.10 31.84 5.38
C ASN A 103 10.35 31.84 4.05
N VAL A 104 10.40 32.98 3.35
CA VAL A 104 9.74 33.20 2.07
C VAL A 104 10.24 32.26 0.96
N GLN A 105 11.46 31.74 1.06
CA GLN A 105 11.98 30.82 0.05
C GLN A 105 11.22 29.48 0.01
N ARG A 106 10.42 29.18 1.04
CA ARG A 106 9.56 27.99 1.14
C ARG A 106 8.24 28.10 0.38
N ILE A 107 7.99 29.24 -0.26
CA ILE A 107 6.81 29.53 -1.08
C ILE A 107 7.25 29.62 -2.57
N PRO A 108 6.37 29.29 -3.55
CA PRO A 108 6.67 29.46 -4.97
C PRO A 108 7.17 30.85 -5.35
N LYS A 109 8.13 30.94 -6.30
CA LYS A 109 8.82 32.20 -6.69
C LYS A 109 7.86 33.36 -6.96
N ARG A 110 6.76 33.10 -7.70
CA ARG A 110 5.72 34.09 -8.04
C ARG A 110 5.04 34.75 -6.83
N LEU A 111 4.98 34.06 -5.69
CA LEU A 111 4.35 34.52 -4.46
C LEU A 111 5.36 35.13 -3.47
N ARG A 112 6.67 35.07 -3.77
CA ARG A 112 7.72 35.50 -2.83
C ARG A 112 7.78 37.01 -2.62
N ALA A 113 7.44 37.81 -3.63
CA ALA A 113 7.43 39.26 -3.48
C ALA A 113 6.36 39.68 -2.45
N ARG A 114 5.12 39.22 -2.66
CA ARG A 114 4.01 39.47 -1.73
C ARG A 114 4.25 38.91 -0.33
N ALA A 115 4.81 37.70 -0.23
CA ALA A 115 5.16 37.13 1.08
C ALA A 115 6.28 37.89 1.81
N ARG A 116 7.21 38.52 1.08
CA ARG A 116 8.22 39.41 1.69
C ARG A 116 7.56 40.67 2.23
N GLN A 117 6.64 41.27 1.46
CA GLN A 117 5.88 42.43 1.91
C GLN A 117 5.07 42.11 3.17
N GLU A 118 4.28 41.03 3.15
CA GLU A 118 3.49 40.60 4.31
C GLU A 118 4.36 40.30 5.55
N GLN A 119 5.60 39.84 5.37
CA GLN A 119 6.55 39.64 6.47
C GLN A 119 7.11 40.94 7.06
N ILE A 120 7.37 41.94 6.20
CA ILE A 120 7.82 43.28 6.62
C ILE A 120 6.68 43.96 7.38
N ASP A 121 5.47 43.94 6.82
CA ASP A 121 4.29 44.52 7.43
C ASP A 121 3.99 43.88 8.81
N ASP A 122 4.22 42.57 8.95
CA ASP A 122 4.05 41.83 10.21
C ASP A 122 5.23 41.93 11.19
N ASN A 123 6.32 42.62 10.84
CA ASN A 123 7.58 42.62 11.59
C ASN A 123 8.07 41.20 11.96
N THR A 124 7.93 40.23 11.03
CA THR A 124 8.23 38.82 11.32
C THR A 124 9.74 38.61 11.53
N PRO A 125 10.18 37.96 12.62
CA PRO A 125 11.60 37.75 12.90
C PRO A 125 12.24 36.81 11.87
N THR A 126 13.12 37.36 11.02
CA THR A 126 13.78 36.61 9.95
C THR A 126 15.06 35.95 10.48
N VAL A 127 14.94 34.81 11.16
CA VAL A 127 16.11 34.14 11.74
C VAL A 127 16.83 33.27 10.72
N GLN A 128 18.03 33.68 10.30
CA GLN A 128 18.93 32.84 9.50
C GLN A 128 19.72 31.88 10.42
N ALA A 129 19.41 30.59 10.37
CA ALA A 129 20.06 29.57 11.21
C ALA A 129 21.60 29.53 11.08
N ARG A 130 22.15 29.91 9.92
CA ARG A 130 23.60 30.00 9.68
C ARG A 130 24.30 31.10 10.48
N LYS A 131 23.57 32.12 10.92
CA LYS A 131 24.09 33.25 11.72
C LYS A 131 23.98 33.01 13.24
N ARG A 132 23.42 31.86 13.68
CA ARG A 132 23.30 31.54 15.11
C ARG A 132 24.66 31.13 15.67
N ARG A 133 25.14 31.85 16.69
CA ARG A 133 26.28 31.40 17.51
C ARG A 133 25.88 30.14 18.29
N PRO A 134 26.77 29.14 18.46
CA PRO A 134 26.47 27.95 19.24
C PRO A 134 26.18 28.35 20.69
N ARG A 135 24.98 28.02 21.19
CA ARG A 135 24.53 28.41 22.55
C ARG A 135 24.97 27.42 23.64
N THR A 136 25.40 26.22 23.28
CA THR A 136 25.81 25.17 24.22
C THR A 136 27.28 24.81 24.02
N THR A 137 27.97 24.44 25.11
CA THR A 137 29.38 24.02 25.10
C THR A 137 29.61 22.88 24.11
N ARG A 138 28.72 21.88 24.08
CA ARG A 138 28.77 20.77 23.12
C ARG A 138 28.63 21.23 21.67
N ALA A 139 27.80 22.23 21.38
CA ALA A 139 27.68 22.79 20.04
C ALA A 139 28.92 23.61 19.65
N ARG A 140 29.54 24.30 20.61
CA ARG A 140 30.80 25.04 20.41
C ARG A 140 31.94 24.09 20.05
N ILE A 141 32.14 23.03 20.84
CA ILE A 141 33.13 21.98 20.58
C ILE A 141 32.91 21.39 19.18
N ARG A 142 31.68 20.98 18.83
CA ARG A 142 31.40 20.44 17.49
C ARG A 142 31.71 21.42 16.36
N ALA A 143 31.42 22.71 16.55
CA ALA A 143 31.72 23.74 15.55
C ALA A 143 33.24 23.94 15.38
N GLU A 144 33.99 23.94 16.49
CA GLU A 144 35.45 24.00 16.48
C GLU A 144 36.08 22.74 15.85
N THR A 145 35.60 21.55 16.18
CA THR A 145 36.06 20.30 15.55
C THR A 145 35.77 20.32 14.05
N ALA A 146 34.58 20.78 13.64
CA ALA A 146 34.24 20.91 12.22
C ALA A 146 35.14 21.93 11.50
N LYS A 147 35.49 23.05 12.16
CA LYS A 147 36.44 24.05 11.64
C LYS A 147 37.84 23.43 11.48
N LYS A 148 38.35 22.73 12.51
CA LYS A 148 39.65 22.02 12.48
C LYS A 148 39.69 20.99 11.36
N LEU A 149 38.65 20.15 11.23
CA LEU A 149 38.53 19.17 10.15
C LEU A 149 38.44 19.83 8.77
N GLY A 150 37.76 20.98 8.65
CA GLY A 150 37.69 21.75 7.41
C GLY A 150 39.04 22.29 6.97
N ILE A 151 39.82 22.84 7.91
CA ILE A 151 41.19 23.31 7.67
C ILE A 151 42.08 22.14 7.26
N LEU A 152 41.99 21.00 7.96
CA LEU A 152 42.76 19.79 7.65
C LEU A 152 42.43 19.28 6.23
N ALA A 153 41.14 19.24 5.87
CA ALA A 153 40.71 18.84 4.54
C ALA A 153 41.20 19.81 3.44
N ALA A 154 41.19 21.12 3.70
CA ALA A 154 41.72 22.12 2.77
C ALA A 154 43.24 21.98 2.59
N ARG A 155 43.98 21.79 3.68
CA ARG A 155 45.43 21.54 3.66
C ARG A 155 45.76 20.24 2.90
N LYS A 156 44.98 19.18 3.11
CA LYS A 156 45.12 17.92 2.36
C LYS A 156 44.88 18.12 0.86
N ARG A 157 43.82 18.83 0.46
CA ARG A 157 43.56 19.15 -0.96
C ARG A 157 44.68 19.99 -1.57
N LYS A 158 45.19 21.00 -0.85
CA LYS A 158 46.31 21.82 -1.33
C LYS A 158 47.58 20.98 -1.53
N ARG A 159 47.86 20.04 -0.60
CA ARG A 159 48.97 19.08 -0.73
C ARG A 159 48.78 18.13 -1.92
N GLU A 160 47.58 17.62 -2.13
CA GLU A 160 47.25 16.77 -3.29
C GLU A 160 47.41 17.53 -4.61
N VAL A 161 46.96 18.80 -4.68
CA VAL A 161 47.12 19.67 -5.86
C VAL A 161 48.60 19.96 -6.15
N ARG A 162 49.39 20.35 -5.13
CA ARG A 162 50.85 20.55 -5.29
C ARG A 162 51.54 19.28 -5.76
N LYS A 163 51.19 18.14 -5.18
CA LYS A 163 51.71 16.82 -5.57
C LYS A 163 51.33 16.42 -7.00
N SER A 164 50.15 16.82 -7.49
CA SER A 164 49.75 16.61 -8.89
C SER A 164 50.32 17.63 -9.87
N ALA A 165 50.80 18.78 -9.39
CA ALA A 165 51.38 19.85 -10.20
C ALA A 165 52.89 19.68 -10.44
N GLY A 166 53.49 18.57 -10.00
CA GLY A 166 54.90 18.26 -10.26
C GLY A 166 55.90 19.07 -9.44
N ASP A 167 55.44 19.79 -8.41
CA ASP A 167 56.30 20.59 -7.54
C ASP A 167 56.92 19.68 -6.46
N GLY A 168 58.06 19.08 -6.82
CA GLY A 168 58.88 18.27 -5.94
C GLY A 168 59.79 19.15 -5.10
N ASP A 169 59.27 19.76 -4.04
CA ASP A 169 60.14 20.30 -2.99
C ASP A 169 60.48 19.22 -1.98
N THR A 170 61.78 18.98 -1.88
CA THR A 170 62.43 18.04 -0.99
C THR A 170 62.61 18.75 0.35
N GLU A 171 61.69 18.52 1.28
CA GLU A 171 61.94 18.81 2.69
C GLU A 171 61.73 17.57 3.55
N THR A 172 62.78 17.33 4.32
CA THR A 172 63.12 16.19 5.16
C THR A 172 62.13 16.04 6.33
N GLU A 173 61.42 14.92 6.40
CA GLU A 173 60.83 14.44 7.65
C GLU A 173 61.19 12.97 7.85
N VAL A 174 62.16 12.77 8.74
CA VAL A 174 62.42 11.52 9.46
C VAL A 174 61.25 11.28 10.41
N GLY A 175 60.60 10.11 10.33
CA GLY A 175 59.69 9.65 11.38
C GLY A 175 58.44 8.90 10.94
N GLY A 176 58.57 7.58 10.75
CA GLY A 176 57.60 6.58 11.22
C GLY A 176 56.21 6.52 10.57
N GLY A 177 56.03 5.59 9.63
CA GLY A 177 54.71 5.05 9.28
C GLY A 177 54.52 4.82 7.80
N ALA A 178 55.15 3.77 7.27
CA ALA A 178 54.87 3.25 5.94
C ALA A 178 53.40 2.81 5.82
N VAL A 179 52.55 3.69 5.28
CA VAL A 179 51.28 3.29 4.66
C VAL A 179 51.47 3.42 3.16
N GLY A 180 51.68 2.28 2.52
CA GLY A 180 51.96 2.16 1.09
C GLY A 180 51.07 3.06 0.23
N ARG A 181 51.73 3.80 -0.67
CA ARG A 181 51.09 4.53 -1.77
C ARG A 181 50.39 3.52 -2.68
N SER A 182 49.08 3.35 -2.54
CA SER A 182 48.28 2.80 -3.63
C SER A 182 47.83 3.92 -4.55
N THR A 183 48.65 4.25 -5.56
CA THR A 183 48.24 5.00 -6.76
C THR A 183 47.40 4.12 -7.70
N ILE A 184 46.68 3.15 -7.14
CA ILE A 184 45.67 2.41 -7.85
C ILE A 184 44.39 3.21 -7.63
N GLN A 185 43.86 3.85 -8.68
CA GLN A 185 42.44 4.20 -8.68
C GLN A 185 41.69 2.88 -8.54
N SER A 186 41.41 2.45 -7.29
CA SER A 186 40.77 1.17 -7.03
C SER A 186 39.43 1.23 -7.74
N ARG A 187 39.31 0.50 -8.85
CA ARG A 187 38.04 0.31 -9.54
C ARG A 187 37.03 -0.08 -8.46
N MET A 188 35.88 0.59 -8.40
CA MET A 188 34.87 0.29 -7.39
C MET A 188 34.62 -1.22 -7.40
N ALA A 189 34.89 -1.90 -6.29
CA ALA A 189 34.87 -3.35 -6.25
C ALA A 189 33.54 -3.91 -6.79
N ARG A 190 33.64 -4.84 -7.74
CA ARG A 190 32.48 -5.58 -8.24
C ARG A 190 31.84 -6.32 -7.06
N PRO A 191 30.51 -6.25 -6.85
CA PRO A 191 29.86 -6.99 -5.77
C PRO A 191 30.18 -8.48 -5.90
N LYS A 192 30.62 -9.13 -4.82
CA LYS A 192 30.90 -10.58 -4.80
C LYS A 192 29.59 -11.30 -4.50
N ILE A 193 28.94 -11.81 -5.53
CA ILE A 193 27.76 -12.68 -5.42
C ILE A 193 28.26 -14.09 -5.15
N ARG A 194 27.87 -14.67 -4.02
CA ARG A 194 28.18 -16.06 -3.66
C ARG A 194 27.13 -16.98 -4.30
N ARG A 195 27.58 -18.08 -4.89
CA ARG A 195 26.69 -19.16 -5.36
C ARG A 195 26.35 -20.08 -4.19
N ASN A 196 25.12 -20.57 -4.17
CA ASN A 196 24.58 -21.51 -3.18
C ASN A 196 24.71 -21.04 -1.73
N ALA A 197 24.80 -19.73 -1.50
CA ALA A 197 24.94 -19.12 -0.19
C ALA A 197 24.23 -17.77 -0.13
N LEU A 198 23.82 -17.37 1.08
CA LEU A 198 23.21 -16.06 1.31
C LEU A 198 24.22 -14.93 1.07
N ASN A 199 23.76 -13.87 0.42
CA ASN A 199 24.57 -12.68 0.20
C ASN A 199 24.43 -11.71 1.37
N GLU A 200 25.50 -10.96 1.61
CA GLU A 200 25.54 -9.92 2.62
C GLU A 200 24.96 -8.60 2.08
N PRO A 201 24.33 -7.78 2.94
CA PRO A 201 23.84 -6.47 2.54
C PRO A 201 24.99 -5.56 2.06
N PRO A 202 24.69 -4.55 1.21
CA PRO A 202 25.72 -3.67 0.67
C PRO A 202 26.50 -2.96 1.78
N LYS A 203 27.82 -2.84 1.61
CA LYS A 203 28.68 -2.17 2.58
C LYS A 203 28.24 -0.71 2.78
N VAL A 204 27.72 -0.42 3.96
CA VAL A 204 27.19 0.88 4.35
C VAL A 204 28.33 1.88 4.58
N GLU A 205 28.11 3.15 4.22
CA GLU A 205 28.99 4.25 4.61
C GLU A 205 29.21 4.26 6.14
N SER A 206 30.44 4.53 6.58
CA SER A 206 30.83 4.45 8.00
C SER A 206 29.89 5.22 8.95
N LYS A 207 29.40 6.39 8.51
CA LYS A 207 28.43 7.21 9.26
C LYS A 207 27.10 6.52 9.55
N PHE A 208 26.63 5.67 8.64
CA PHE A 208 25.33 5.00 8.74
C PHE A 208 25.43 3.55 9.22
N ARG A 209 26.64 2.98 9.27
CA ARG A 209 26.90 1.59 9.68
C ARG A 209 26.26 1.24 11.02
N LYS A 210 26.52 2.04 12.07
CA LYS A 210 25.92 1.82 13.41
C LYS A 210 24.39 1.91 13.44
N ARG A 211 23.76 2.55 12.44
CA ARG A 211 22.30 2.70 12.36
C ARG A 211 21.61 1.55 11.62
N GLN A 212 22.40 0.67 11.01
CA GLN A 212 21.97 -0.45 10.18
C GLN A 212 22.38 -1.81 10.76
N LEU A 213 22.68 -1.88 12.07
CA LEU A 213 23.08 -3.13 12.72
C LEU A 213 21.98 -4.20 12.59
N ASN A 214 20.76 -3.87 12.98
CA ASN A 214 19.65 -4.84 13.00
C ASN A 214 18.85 -4.83 11.69
N LYS A 215 19.06 -3.82 10.83
CA LYS A 215 18.19 -3.54 9.68
C LYS A 215 18.95 -3.05 8.45
N THR A 216 18.52 -3.53 7.30
CA THR A 216 19.01 -3.04 6.01
C THR A 216 18.16 -1.88 5.53
N TRP A 217 18.79 -0.83 5.03
CA TRP A 217 18.09 0.30 4.42
C TRP A 217 17.76 0.01 2.95
N LEU A 218 16.51 0.29 2.58
CA LEU A 218 16.09 0.39 1.18
C LEU A 218 16.91 1.47 0.44
N PRO A 219 17.06 1.38 -0.89
CA PRO A 219 17.84 2.37 -1.66
C PRO A 219 17.30 3.81 -1.50
N THR A 220 16.03 3.94 -1.15
CA THR A 220 15.28 5.19 -0.94
C THR A 220 15.08 5.55 0.54
N HIS A 221 15.70 4.83 1.48
CA HIS A 221 15.43 4.96 2.92
C HIS A 221 15.52 6.41 3.44
N LEU A 222 16.56 7.16 3.07
CA LEU A 222 16.73 8.55 3.50
C LEU A 222 15.62 9.48 2.99
N TRP A 223 14.97 9.13 1.89
CA TRP A 223 13.83 9.86 1.35
C TRP A 223 12.55 9.54 2.14
N HIS A 224 12.31 8.25 2.41
CA HIS A 224 11.14 7.78 3.18
C HIS A 224 11.18 8.20 4.64
N ALA A 225 12.33 8.06 5.32
CA ALA A 225 12.48 8.44 6.72
C ALA A 225 12.18 9.92 7.01
N LYS A 226 12.09 10.76 5.97
CA LYS A 226 11.72 12.19 6.07
C LYS A 226 10.23 12.46 5.78
N ARG A 227 9.48 11.49 5.29
CA ARG A 227 8.13 11.67 4.68
C ARG A 227 7.10 10.63 5.12
N ALA A 228 7.55 9.50 5.63
CA ALA A 228 6.75 8.38 6.10
C ALA A 228 7.23 7.93 7.48
N THR A 229 6.31 7.32 8.22
CA THR A 229 6.61 6.58 9.44
C THR A 229 7.32 5.30 9.05
N MET A 230 8.46 4.99 9.68
CA MET A 230 9.26 3.80 9.40
C MET A 230 9.06 2.75 10.49
N THR A 231 9.41 1.49 10.20
CA THR A 231 9.55 0.46 11.22
C THR A 231 10.53 0.85 12.32
N GLU A 232 10.27 0.36 13.53
CA GLU A 232 11.13 0.59 14.69
C GLU A 232 12.56 0.10 14.41
N PRO A 233 13.61 0.85 14.78
CA PRO A 233 14.98 0.45 14.50
C PRO A 233 15.40 -0.89 15.09
N SER A 234 14.91 -1.21 16.29
CA SER A 234 15.23 -2.45 17.00
C SER A 234 14.38 -3.64 16.54
N LYS A 235 13.19 -3.38 15.99
CA LYS A 235 12.22 -4.39 15.52
C LYS A 235 11.87 -4.14 14.04
N PRO A 236 12.82 -4.35 13.12
CA PRO A 236 12.57 -4.16 11.69
C PRO A 236 11.69 -5.29 11.13
N LEU A 237 10.75 -4.93 10.24
CA LEU A 237 10.02 -5.93 9.47
C LEU A 237 10.95 -6.58 8.45
N TRP A 238 11.04 -7.91 8.52
CA TRP A 238 11.79 -8.75 7.59
C TRP A 238 13.26 -8.32 7.41
N ARG A 239 13.88 -7.81 8.47
CA ARG A 239 15.25 -7.26 8.49
C ARG A 239 15.46 -6.01 7.60
N PHE A 240 14.39 -5.36 7.16
CA PHE A 240 14.43 -4.11 6.39
C PHE A 240 13.81 -2.95 7.16
N ALA A 241 14.30 -1.74 6.88
CA ALA A 241 13.68 -0.50 7.32
C ALA A 241 12.58 -0.08 6.34
N ILE A 242 11.37 -0.61 6.52
CA ILE A 242 10.23 -0.45 5.61
C ILE A 242 9.36 0.75 6.04
N PRO A 243 8.90 1.58 5.10
CA PRO A 243 7.90 2.61 5.40
C PRO A 243 6.51 2.00 5.70
N LEU A 244 5.86 2.42 6.78
CA LEU A 244 4.53 1.92 7.15
C LEU A 244 3.42 2.73 6.47
N THR A 245 3.42 4.04 6.69
CA THR A 245 2.45 4.97 6.08
C THR A 245 3.08 6.36 5.94
N PRO A 246 2.73 7.14 4.91
CA PRO A 246 3.10 8.56 4.81
C PRO A 246 2.61 9.39 6.00
N THR A 247 3.31 10.49 6.28
CA THR A 247 2.89 11.42 7.37
C THR A 247 1.58 12.16 7.08
N GLU A 248 1.14 12.24 5.82
CA GLU A 248 -0.13 12.84 5.42
C GLU A 248 -1.24 11.79 5.49
N LYS A 249 -2.38 12.14 6.08
CA LYS A 249 -3.58 11.27 6.06
C LYS A 249 -4.05 11.08 4.61
N ASN A 250 -3.95 9.85 4.14
CA ASN A 250 -4.06 9.52 2.72
C ASN A 250 -5.06 8.39 2.41
N TYR A 251 -5.78 7.78 3.36
CA TYR A 251 -6.74 6.69 3.09
C TYR A 251 -7.66 6.93 1.87
N ARG A 252 -8.44 8.03 1.86
CA ARG A 252 -9.30 8.39 0.71
C ARG A 252 -8.50 8.83 -0.52
N PRO A 253 -7.42 9.65 -0.40
CA PRO A 253 -6.52 9.91 -1.52
C PRO A 253 -5.92 8.66 -2.18
N THR A 254 -5.57 7.62 -1.41
CA THR A 254 -5.03 6.35 -1.89
C THR A 254 -6.07 5.62 -2.72
N HIS A 255 -7.30 5.50 -2.23
CA HIS A 255 -8.43 4.94 -2.99
C HIS A 255 -8.64 5.68 -4.33
N ARG A 256 -8.66 7.02 -4.32
CA ARG A 256 -8.85 7.80 -5.57
C ARG A 256 -7.67 7.69 -6.52
N ALA A 257 -6.43 7.68 -6.01
CA ALA A 257 -5.23 7.63 -6.84
C ALA A 257 -5.00 6.24 -7.45
N SER A 258 -5.38 5.18 -6.72
CA SER A 258 -5.31 3.80 -7.23
C SER A 258 -6.47 3.48 -8.17
N GLY A 259 -7.69 3.96 -7.90
CA GLY A 259 -8.90 3.57 -8.65
C GLY A 259 -9.37 4.56 -9.73
N GLN A 260 -9.40 5.86 -9.43
CA GLN A 260 -10.08 6.87 -10.25
C GLN A 260 -9.11 7.69 -11.11
N ASN A 261 -8.31 8.54 -10.47
CA ASN A 261 -7.45 9.53 -11.14
C ASN A 261 -6.15 9.65 -10.35
N GLY A 262 -5.06 9.18 -10.95
CA GLY A 262 -3.72 9.37 -10.42
C GLY A 262 -2.85 8.11 -10.48
N THR A 263 -1.85 8.09 -9.63
CA THR A 263 -0.92 6.96 -9.51
C THR A 263 -0.47 6.84 -8.07
N LEU A 264 -0.58 5.65 -7.51
CA LEU A 264 0.10 5.27 -6.27
C LEU A 264 1.41 4.59 -6.65
N PHE A 265 2.51 4.90 -5.97
CA PHE A 265 3.77 4.21 -6.18
C PHE A 265 4.46 3.88 -4.86
N TRP A 266 5.23 2.80 -4.86
CA TRP A 266 5.80 2.21 -3.65
C TRP A 266 7.15 1.53 -3.92
N ASP A 267 8.08 1.61 -2.96
CA ASP A 267 9.38 0.93 -3.06
C ASP A 267 9.25 -0.51 -2.53
N THR A 268 9.29 -1.47 -3.44
CA THR A 268 9.22 -2.91 -3.14
C THR A 268 10.58 -3.58 -3.19
N SER A 269 11.69 -2.83 -3.09
CA SER A 269 13.03 -3.41 -3.11
C SER A 269 13.31 -4.40 -1.96
N TYR A 270 12.47 -4.47 -0.93
CA TYR A 270 12.53 -5.55 0.07
C TYR A 270 12.07 -6.92 -0.46
N MET A 271 11.37 -6.97 -1.59
CA MET A 271 10.97 -8.22 -2.23
C MET A 271 12.22 -8.97 -2.69
N SER A 272 12.32 -10.23 -2.27
CA SER A 272 13.53 -10.99 -2.44
C SER A 272 13.58 -11.64 -3.82
N THR A 273 14.70 -11.50 -4.52
CA THR A 273 14.92 -12.12 -5.84
C THR A 273 15.97 -13.22 -5.69
N ILE A 274 15.67 -14.41 -6.19
CA ILE A 274 16.57 -15.56 -6.25
C ILE A 274 16.84 -15.87 -7.72
N GLY A 275 18.11 -16.04 -8.09
CA GLY A 275 18.50 -16.57 -9.39
C GLY A 275 18.66 -18.09 -9.33
N LEU A 276 18.10 -18.80 -10.30
CA LEU A 276 18.31 -20.24 -10.48
C LEU A 276 18.89 -20.47 -11.88
N TYR A 277 19.99 -21.24 -11.94
CA TYR A 277 20.74 -21.52 -13.17
C TYR A 277 21.08 -23.00 -13.27
N GLY A 278 20.90 -23.60 -14.46
CA GLY A 278 21.41 -24.93 -14.78
C GLY A 278 20.69 -25.57 -15.96
N LEU A 279 20.77 -26.89 -16.06
CA LEU A 279 20.18 -27.64 -17.18
C LEU A 279 18.64 -27.53 -17.18
N ALA A 280 18.03 -27.30 -18.35
CA ALA A 280 16.58 -27.11 -18.51
C ALA A 280 15.73 -28.19 -17.80
N GLY A 281 16.05 -29.47 -18.03
CA GLY A 281 15.30 -30.59 -17.42
C GLY A 281 15.42 -30.65 -15.89
N CYS A 282 16.58 -30.29 -15.33
CA CYS A 282 16.76 -30.23 -13.88
C CYS A 282 16.00 -29.05 -13.26
N VAL A 283 15.99 -27.89 -13.92
CA VAL A 283 15.21 -26.73 -13.49
C VAL A 283 13.71 -27.05 -13.51
N GLU A 284 13.23 -27.76 -14.53
CA GLU A 284 11.85 -28.23 -14.61
C GLU A 284 11.46 -29.11 -13.42
N ARG A 285 12.27 -30.13 -13.10
CA ARG A 285 12.00 -31.00 -11.95
C ARG A 285 11.91 -30.22 -10.65
N VAL A 286 12.85 -29.31 -10.37
CA VAL A 286 12.81 -28.46 -9.17
C VAL A 286 11.55 -27.59 -9.12
N LEU A 287 11.10 -27.04 -10.25
CA LEU A 287 9.86 -26.27 -10.28
C LEU A 287 8.62 -27.15 -10.05
N ARG A 288 8.61 -28.39 -10.55
CA ARG A 288 7.54 -29.37 -10.28
C ARG A 288 7.49 -29.77 -8.81
N ASP A 289 8.65 -29.96 -8.18
CA ASP A 289 8.77 -30.26 -6.76
C ASP A 289 8.26 -29.10 -5.90
N LEU A 290 8.49 -27.85 -6.35
CA LEU A 290 7.97 -26.62 -5.72
C LEU A 290 6.46 -26.37 -5.93
N GLY A 291 5.73 -27.33 -6.51
CA GLY A 291 4.28 -27.28 -6.68
C GLY A 291 3.80 -26.87 -8.07
N LEU A 292 4.68 -26.60 -9.04
CA LEU A 292 4.29 -26.35 -10.42
C LEU A 292 4.15 -27.66 -11.20
N SER A 293 3.43 -28.64 -10.67
CA SER A 293 3.31 -29.97 -11.29
C SER A 293 2.26 -30.03 -12.41
N GLN A 294 1.36 -29.03 -12.51
CA GLN A 294 0.25 -29.02 -13.45
C GLN A 294 0.73 -29.05 -14.91
N GLU A 295 0.14 -29.93 -15.74
CA GLU A 295 0.50 -30.07 -17.16
C GLU A 295 0.31 -28.79 -17.97
N GLY A 296 -0.61 -27.92 -17.56
CA GLY A 296 -0.84 -26.62 -18.21
C GLY A 296 0.40 -25.73 -18.27
N PHE A 297 1.35 -25.86 -17.34
CA PHE A 297 2.60 -25.09 -17.32
C PHE A 297 3.66 -25.67 -18.28
N TRP A 298 3.63 -26.97 -18.50
CA TRP A 298 4.67 -27.70 -19.25
C TRP A 298 4.23 -28.06 -20.67
N GLY A 299 2.92 -28.01 -20.96
CA GLY A 299 2.37 -28.13 -22.30
C GLY A 299 2.47 -26.85 -23.15
N PRO A 300 1.69 -26.77 -24.25
CA PRO A 300 1.68 -25.63 -25.18
C PRO A 300 1.23 -24.32 -24.52
N ARG A 301 0.25 -24.40 -23.59
CA ARG A 301 -0.29 -23.23 -22.86
C ARG A 301 0.79 -22.48 -22.07
N GLY A 302 1.77 -23.20 -21.53
CA GLY A 302 2.88 -22.63 -20.76
C GLY A 302 4.10 -22.25 -21.60
N GLN A 303 4.10 -22.48 -22.92
CA GLN A 303 5.25 -22.21 -23.78
C GLN A 303 5.69 -20.75 -23.71
N LYS A 304 4.76 -19.78 -23.80
CA LYS A 304 5.08 -18.34 -23.71
C LYS A 304 5.69 -17.93 -22.37
N TRP A 305 5.34 -18.62 -21.29
CA TRP A 305 5.98 -18.40 -19.99
C TRP A 305 7.39 -19.00 -19.98
N ARG A 306 7.53 -20.26 -20.42
CA ARG A 306 8.83 -20.93 -20.52
C ARG A 306 9.79 -20.20 -21.45
N THR A 307 9.35 -19.56 -22.53
CA THR A 307 10.23 -18.75 -23.40
C THR A 307 10.63 -17.40 -22.81
N GLY A 308 10.06 -16.99 -21.68
CA GLY A 308 10.39 -15.71 -21.02
C GLY A 308 9.56 -14.51 -21.48
N LEU A 309 8.50 -14.72 -22.27
CA LEU A 309 7.62 -13.65 -22.76
C LEU A 309 6.55 -13.23 -21.75
N ARG A 310 6.25 -14.11 -20.80
CA ARG A 310 5.29 -13.89 -19.72
C ARG A 310 5.93 -14.23 -18.39
N LYS A 311 5.44 -13.60 -17.32
CA LYS A 311 5.73 -14.06 -15.96
C LYS A 311 4.69 -15.09 -15.51
N TRP A 312 5.04 -15.86 -14.49
CA TRP A 312 4.08 -16.61 -13.69
C TRP A 312 4.00 -16.01 -12.30
N THR A 313 2.80 -15.96 -11.72
CA THR A 313 2.59 -15.56 -10.31
C THR A 313 1.64 -16.57 -9.67
N GLY A 314 2.03 -17.12 -8.53
CA GLY A 314 1.25 -18.13 -7.80
C GLY A 314 1.88 -18.50 -6.47
N LEU A 315 1.32 -19.49 -5.77
CA LEU A 315 1.87 -20.02 -4.53
C LEU A 315 2.91 -21.10 -4.84
N LEU A 316 4.06 -21.04 -4.17
CA LEU A 316 5.02 -22.14 -4.12
C LEU A 316 4.78 -22.98 -2.89
N SER A 317 5.08 -24.26 -3.00
CA SER A 317 4.92 -25.25 -1.93
C SER A 317 6.18 -26.09 -1.77
N LYS A 318 6.36 -26.68 -0.60
CA LYS A 318 7.35 -27.73 -0.32
C LYS A 318 6.63 -29.05 -0.11
N GLN A 319 7.26 -30.16 -0.47
CA GLN A 319 6.76 -31.50 -0.21
C GLN A 319 7.65 -32.16 0.83
N ARG A 320 7.05 -32.64 1.92
CA ARG A 320 7.75 -33.38 2.98
C ARG A 320 6.84 -34.48 3.51
N ASP A 321 7.35 -35.71 3.57
CA ASP A 321 6.64 -36.88 4.12
C ASP A 321 5.22 -37.04 3.49
N ASP A 322 5.14 -36.95 2.16
CA ASP A 322 3.90 -36.95 1.34
C ASP A 322 2.87 -35.83 1.62
N ILE A 323 3.19 -34.88 2.50
CA ILE A 323 2.36 -33.71 2.76
C ILE A 323 2.94 -32.50 2.04
N ARG A 324 2.15 -31.91 1.14
CA ARG A 324 2.48 -30.64 0.48
C ARG A 324 2.01 -29.45 1.31
N ARG A 325 2.90 -28.47 1.53
CA ARG A 325 2.61 -27.26 2.30
C ARG A 325 3.07 -26.00 1.60
N ASP A 326 2.22 -24.99 1.60
CA ASP A 326 2.49 -23.72 0.94
C ASP A 326 3.54 -22.88 1.69
N ILE A 327 4.56 -22.44 0.96
CA ILE A 327 5.63 -21.55 1.44
C ILE A 327 5.16 -20.09 1.34
N GLY A 328 4.58 -19.72 0.20
CA GLY A 328 4.08 -18.36 -0.05
C GLY A 328 4.07 -17.97 -1.53
N PRO A 329 3.59 -16.75 -1.84
CA PRO A 329 3.48 -16.28 -3.21
C PRO A 329 4.86 -16.01 -3.82
N ALA A 330 5.02 -16.39 -5.07
CA ALA A 330 6.21 -16.09 -5.86
C ALA A 330 5.85 -15.67 -7.28
N THR A 331 6.79 -14.96 -7.90
CA THR A 331 6.76 -14.60 -9.32
C THR A 331 7.98 -15.19 -10.00
N ILE A 332 7.76 -15.98 -11.06
CA ILE A 332 8.82 -16.65 -11.82
C ILE A 332 8.94 -16.02 -13.20
N ILE A 333 10.15 -15.60 -13.55
CA ILE A 333 10.50 -15.00 -14.84
C ILE A 333 11.63 -15.82 -15.46
N TRP A 334 11.41 -16.36 -16.66
CA TRP A 334 12.45 -17.03 -17.42
C TRP A 334 13.31 -16.03 -18.20
N ASN A 335 14.61 -16.30 -18.27
CA ASN A 335 15.48 -15.59 -19.21
C ASN A 335 15.25 -16.18 -20.60
N PRO A 336 14.86 -15.37 -21.61
CA PRO A 336 14.72 -15.86 -22.97
C PRO A 336 16.06 -16.30 -23.57
N GLU A 337 15.97 -17.24 -24.50
CA GLU A 337 17.09 -17.71 -25.32
C GLU A 337 17.05 -17.01 -26.68
N ILE A 338 18.21 -16.91 -27.34
CA ILE A 338 18.29 -16.39 -28.72
C ILE A 338 17.71 -17.48 -29.63
N PRO A 339 16.71 -17.17 -30.47
CA PRO A 339 16.25 -18.11 -31.49
C PRO A 339 17.44 -18.47 -32.40
N THR A 340 17.76 -19.76 -32.55
CA THR A 340 18.76 -20.22 -33.53
C THR A 340 18.22 -19.96 -34.94
N GLU A 341 18.90 -19.09 -35.70
CA GLU A 341 18.40 -18.56 -36.99
C GLU A 341 18.48 -19.55 -38.17
N HIS A 342 18.99 -20.78 -37.99
CA HIS A 342 19.07 -21.79 -39.05
C HIS A 342 18.59 -23.18 -38.58
N PRO A 343 17.42 -23.66 -39.03
CA PRO A 343 16.93 -25.01 -38.76
C PRO A 343 17.73 -26.11 -39.47
N GLU A 344 18.39 -25.79 -40.59
CA GLU A 344 18.97 -26.78 -41.53
C GLU A 344 20.35 -27.33 -41.09
N GLU A 345 21.11 -26.63 -40.25
CA GLU A 345 22.38 -27.14 -39.71
C GLU A 345 22.21 -27.92 -38.39
N ALA A 346 20.99 -27.96 -37.83
CA ALA A 346 20.72 -28.58 -36.52
C ALA A 346 20.60 -30.12 -36.57
N GLU A 347 20.49 -30.74 -37.75
CA GLU A 347 20.35 -32.19 -37.90
C GLU A 347 21.69 -32.95 -37.75
N SER A 348 22.84 -32.27 -37.83
CA SER A 348 24.16 -32.93 -37.79
C SER A 348 24.88 -32.88 -36.44
N VAL A 349 24.36 -32.14 -35.45
CA VAL A 349 25.00 -31.98 -34.13
C VAL A 349 24.03 -32.35 -33.01
N ARG A 350 24.35 -33.40 -32.24
CA ARG A 350 23.61 -33.85 -31.05
C ARG A 350 23.06 -32.64 -30.25
N PRO A 351 21.77 -32.64 -29.84
CA PRO A 351 21.17 -31.47 -29.20
C PRO A 351 21.96 -31.08 -27.96
N LYS A 352 22.64 -29.93 -28.00
CA LYS A 352 23.36 -29.40 -26.84
C LYS A 352 22.35 -29.19 -25.71
N LYS A 353 22.60 -29.85 -24.59
CA LYS A 353 21.87 -29.68 -23.33
C LYS A 353 21.75 -28.19 -22.97
N SER A 354 20.58 -27.58 -23.16
CA SER A 354 20.40 -26.13 -23.01
C SER A 354 20.39 -25.71 -21.52
N HIS A 355 21.25 -24.76 -21.18
CA HIS A 355 21.29 -24.18 -19.84
C HIS A 355 20.30 -23.02 -19.75
N ARG A 356 19.44 -23.05 -18.74
CA ARG A 356 18.38 -22.07 -18.53
C ARG A 356 18.62 -21.28 -17.26
N GLN A 357 18.14 -20.04 -17.27
CA GLN A 357 18.19 -19.14 -16.12
C GLN A 357 16.78 -18.62 -15.84
N LEU A 358 16.43 -18.49 -14.57
CA LEU A 358 15.19 -17.86 -14.15
C LEU A 358 15.37 -17.06 -12.87
N PHE A 359 14.47 -16.11 -12.66
CA PHE A 359 14.32 -15.38 -11.41
C PHE A 359 13.07 -15.84 -10.69
N ILE A 360 13.22 -16.15 -9.40
CA ILE A 360 12.11 -16.39 -8.47
C ILE A 360 12.06 -15.20 -7.51
N ARG A 361 11.00 -14.42 -7.60
CA ARG A 361 10.75 -13.28 -6.70
C ARG A 361 9.71 -13.65 -5.67
N THR A 362 10.02 -13.51 -4.40
CA THR A 362 9.10 -13.83 -3.30
C THR A 362 9.15 -12.79 -2.18
N HIS A 363 8.19 -12.87 -1.27
CA HIS A 363 8.11 -11.99 -0.12
C HIS A 363 9.21 -12.33 0.92
N PRO A 364 9.84 -11.35 1.58
CA PRO A 364 10.99 -11.63 2.45
C PRO A 364 10.66 -12.46 3.71
N SER A 365 9.38 -12.57 4.12
CA SER A 365 8.99 -13.41 5.26
C SER A 365 9.13 -14.91 5.00
N CYS A 366 8.95 -15.36 3.75
CA CYS A 366 9.11 -16.76 3.34
C CYS A 366 10.40 -17.00 2.53
N PHE A 367 11.18 -15.95 2.24
CA PHE A 367 12.42 -16.05 1.48
C PHE A 367 13.40 -17.09 2.04
N LEU A 368 13.65 -17.08 3.36
CA LEU A 368 14.66 -17.97 3.95
C LEU A 368 14.26 -19.45 3.81
N GLU A 369 12.98 -19.72 4.02
CA GLU A 369 12.39 -21.05 3.86
C GLU A 369 12.51 -21.53 2.41
N LEU A 370 12.06 -20.70 1.46
CA LEU A 370 12.16 -21.00 0.03
C LEU A 370 13.63 -21.20 -0.42
N PHE A 371 14.54 -20.35 0.06
CA PHE A 371 15.95 -20.43 -0.31
C PHE A 371 16.59 -21.73 0.19
N ASN A 372 16.28 -22.16 1.42
CA ASN A 372 16.79 -23.41 1.97
C ASN A 372 16.21 -24.62 1.23
N GLU A 373 14.91 -24.59 0.90
CA GLU A 373 14.26 -25.64 0.11
C GLU A 373 14.89 -25.75 -1.30
N LEU A 374 15.08 -24.61 -1.97
CA LEU A 374 15.75 -24.55 -3.26
C LEU A 374 17.18 -25.10 -3.20
N LEU A 375 17.93 -24.82 -2.13
CA LEU A 375 19.28 -25.36 -1.95
C LEU A 375 19.27 -26.88 -1.77
N ALA A 376 18.29 -27.43 -1.05
CA ALA A 376 18.13 -28.87 -0.89
C ALA A 376 17.81 -29.52 -2.24
N LEU A 377 16.78 -29.04 -2.93
CA LEU A 377 16.37 -29.57 -4.24
C LEU A 377 17.46 -29.41 -5.30
N ALA A 378 18.17 -28.28 -5.32
CA ALA A 378 19.26 -28.04 -6.27
C ALA A 378 20.46 -28.98 -6.08
N LYS A 379 20.73 -29.44 -4.85
CA LYS A 379 21.79 -30.41 -4.54
C LYS A 379 21.42 -31.82 -4.96
N THR A 380 20.13 -32.19 -4.90
CA THR A 380 19.65 -33.51 -5.29
C THR A 380 19.71 -33.76 -6.80
N GLN A 381 19.68 -32.69 -7.61
CA GLN A 381 19.75 -32.83 -9.07
C GLN A 381 21.17 -33.13 -9.56
N ALA A 382 21.28 -34.03 -10.54
CA ALA A 382 22.50 -34.29 -11.30
C ALA A 382 22.27 -33.94 -12.79
N PRO A 383 23.03 -32.99 -13.40
CA PRO A 383 24.04 -32.12 -12.80
C PRO A 383 23.45 -31.08 -11.82
N GLN A 384 24.29 -30.63 -10.87
CA GLN A 384 23.88 -29.72 -9.80
C GLN A 384 23.44 -28.36 -10.34
N LEU A 385 22.33 -27.84 -9.80
CA LEU A 385 21.85 -26.48 -10.09
C LEU A 385 22.55 -25.44 -9.21
N HIS A 386 22.63 -24.21 -9.72
CA HIS A 386 23.18 -23.07 -8.98
C HIS A 386 22.09 -22.09 -8.56
N VAL A 387 22.10 -21.72 -7.28
CA VAL A 387 21.17 -20.76 -6.67
C VAL A 387 21.95 -19.50 -6.26
N GLU A 388 21.44 -18.31 -6.59
CA GLU A 388 22.04 -17.03 -6.23
C GLU A 388 21.05 -16.13 -5.48
N ASP A 389 21.46 -15.55 -4.36
CA ASP A 389 20.68 -14.55 -3.61
C ASP A 389 20.86 -13.15 -4.22
N LEU A 390 19.83 -12.58 -4.86
CA LEU A 390 19.90 -11.29 -5.54
C LEU A 390 19.15 -10.17 -4.80
N ARG A 391 18.83 -10.36 -3.50
CA ARG A 391 18.08 -9.38 -2.67
C ARG A 391 18.65 -7.96 -2.69
N PHE A 392 19.98 -7.83 -2.76
CA PHE A 392 20.66 -6.55 -2.68
C PHE A 392 21.23 -6.06 -4.03
N GLU A 393 21.00 -6.83 -5.09
CA GLU A 393 21.45 -6.53 -6.45
C GLU A 393 20.31 -5.96 -7.30
N ILE A 394 19.09 -6.46 -7.12
CA ILE A 394 17.90 -6.05 -7.87
C ILE A 394 16.91 -5.41 -6.90
N GLY A 395 16.54 -4.16 -7.16
CA GLY A 395 15.45 -3.49 -6.45
C GLY A 395 14.21 -3.39 -7.33
N SER A 396 13.11 -2.92 -6.75
CA SER A 396 11.86 -2.76 -7.49
C SER A 396 10.98 -1.62 -7.01
N ILE A 397 10.17 -1.09 -7.93
CA ILE A 397 9.17 -0.07 -7.69
C ILE A 397 7.84 -0.58 -8.26
N GLU A 398 6.78 -0.51 -7.48
CA GLU A 398 5.42 -0.79 -7.94
C GLU A 398 4.64 0.49 -8.16
N LEU A 399 3.85 0.52 -9.24
CA LEU A 399 2.95 1.62 -9.57
C LEU A 399 1.55 1.07 -9.86
N ILE A 400 0.55 1.69 -9.26
CA ILE A 400 -0.86 1.30 -9.35
C ILE A 400 -1.70 2.51 -9.76
N GLY A 401 -2.68 2.28 -10.62
CA GLY A 401 -3.72 3.24 -11.00
C GLY A 401 -3.55 3.84 -12.40
N PRO A 402 -4.52 4.67 -12.84
CA PRO A 402 -4.66 5.02 -14.25
C PRO A 402 -3.50 5.82 -14.87
N GLY A 403 -2.76 6.58 -14.07
CA GLY A 403 -1.59 7.34 -14.52
C GLY A 403 -0.27 6.57 -14.45
N SER A 404 -0.29 5.28 -14.10
CA SER A 404 0.93 4.49 -13.87
C SER A 404 1.74 4.29 -15.15
N THR A 405 1.08 3.91 -16.25
CA THR A 405 1.72 3.76 -17.57
C THR A 405 2.28 5.10 -18.06
N GLU A 406 1.50 6.19 -17.94
CA GLU A 406 1.94 7.53 -18.29
C GLU A 406 3.20 7.96 -17.53
N THR A 407 3.23 7.69 -16.22
CA THR A 407 4.37 7.98 -15.34
C THR A 407 5.61 7.20 -15.79
N LEU A 408 5.46 5.91 -16.10
CA LEU A 408 6.57 5.09 -16.56
C LEU A 408 7.10 5.56 -17.92
N LEU A 409 6.23 5.88 -18.88
CA LEU A 409 6.61 6.42 -20.19
C LEU A 409 7.37 7.74 -20.10
N GLY A 410 6.96 8.62 -19.18
CA GLY A 410 7.61 9.91 -18.99
C GLY A 410 8.95 9.83 -18.24
N VAL A 411 9.15 8.80 -17.43
CA VAL A 411 10.36 8.60 -16.61
C VAL A 411 11.39 7.70 -17.31
N LEU A 412 10.95 6.61 -17.91
CA LEU A 412 11.81 5.59 -18.51
C LEU A 412 11.97 5.86 -20.01
N LYS A 413 13.11 6.42 -20.39
CA LYS A 413 13.47 6.62 -21.79
C LYS A 413 14.38 5.48 -22.26
N PRO A 414 14.04 4.75 -23.32
CA PRO A 414 14.94 3.77 -23.93
C PRO A 414 16.33 4.35 -24.23
N TYR A 415 17.37 3.54 -24.05
CA TYR A 415 18.76 3.94 -24.27
C TYR A 415 19.12 3.94 -25.76
N TYR A 416 18.75 2.88 -26.48
CA TYR A 416 18.98 2.75 -27.91
C TYR A 416 17.77 3.29 -28.68
N GLU A 417 17.91 4.51 -29.21
CA GLU A 417 16.83 5.22 -29.92
C GLU A 417 17.00 5.21 -31.44
N THR A 418 18.20 4.90 -31.94
CA THR A 418 18.48 4.85 -33.38
C THR A 418 17.72 3.68 -34.01
N PRO A 419 17.04 3.85 -35.17
CA PRO A 419 16.24 2.80 -35.78
C PRO A 419 16.97 1.45 -35.97
N LYS A 420 18.28 1.49 -36.24
CA LYS A 420 19.13 0.29 -36.41
C LYS A 420 19.45 -0.45 -35.10
N THR A 421 19.40 0.23 -33.94
CA THR A 421 19.80 -0.34 -32.63
C THR A 421 18.65 -0.40 -31.63
N GLN A 422 17.46 0.05 -32.03
CA GLN A 422 16.29 0.11 -31.16
C GLN A 422 15.85 -1.28 -30.72
N GLU A 423 15.69 -1.46 -29.41
CA GLU A 423 15.17 -2.71 -28.84
C GLU A 423 13.66 -2.84 -29.17
N PRO A 424 13.19 -3.98 -29.73
CA PRO A 424 11.77 -4.16 -30.10
C PRO A 424 10.80 -3.94 -28.95
N GLN A 425 11.11 -4.49 -27.77
CA GLN A 425 10.30 -4.34 -26.56
C GLN A 425 10.27 -2.88 -26.04
N ALA A 426 11.32 -2.10 -26.31
CA ALA A 426 11.34 -0.67 -26.00
C ALA A 426 10.47 0.15 -26.96
N ARG A 427 10.39 -0.25 -28.24
CA ARG A 427 9.47 0.33 -29.22
C ARG A 427 8.02 0.05 -28.82
N LEU A 428 7.70 -1.19 -28.48
CA LEU A 428 6.39 -1.58 -27.97
C LEU A 428 6.03 -0.81 -26.69
N PHE A 429 6.97 -0.67 -25.75
CA PHE A 429 6.72 0.11 -24.54
C PHE A 429 6.29 1.55 -24.88
N ARG A 430 6.98 2.23 -25.80
CA ARG A 430 6.62 3.60 -26.23
C ARG A 430 5.23 3.70 -26.85
N SER A 431 4.79 2.67 -27.57
CA SER A 431 3.47 2.67 -28.22
C SER A 431 2.31 2.46 -27.25
N LEU A 432 2.57 2.16 -25.97
CA LEU A 432 1.54 2.08 -24.92
C LEU A 432 1.07 3.47 -24.43
N GLY A 433 1.46 4.55 -25.12
CA GLY A 433 0.96 5.90 -24.88
C GLY A 433 -0.57 5.93 -25.01
N GLY A 434 -1.27 6.17 -23.90
CA GLY A 434 -2.73 6.19 -23.84
C GLY A 434 -3.36 5.03 -23.07
N VAL A 435 -2.60 3.99 -22.71
CA VAL A 435 -3.11 2.90 -21.84
C VAL A 435 -3.31 3.44 -20.42
N THR A 436 -4.57 3.57 -20.01
CA THR A 436 -4.94 4.01 -18.66
C THR A 436 -4.87 2.85 -17.66
N ASN A 437 -5.53 1.73 -17.92
CA ASN A 437 -5.51 0.58 -17.01
C ASN A 437 -4.44 -0.45 -17.43
N PRO A 438 -3.41 -0.73 -16.62
CA PRO A 438 -2.43 -1.78 -16.91
C PRO A 438 -3.05 -3.18 -17.01
N SER A 439 -4.23 -3.40 -16.43
CA SER A 439 -4.98 -4.66 -16.59
C SER A 439 -5.51 -4.87 -18.01
N SER A 440 -5.50 -3.86 -18.89
CA SER A 440 -5.88 -4.04 -20.29
C SER A 440 -4.80 -4.74 -21.11
N LEU A 441 -3.52 -4.68 -20.68
CA LEU A 441 -2.41 -5.36 -21.35
C LEU A 441 -2.48 -6.87 -21.18
N PRO A 442 -2.05 -7.70 -22.15
CA PRO A 442 -2.12 -9.15 -22.06
C PRO A 442 -1.71 -9.72 -20.69
N LYS A 443 -2.39 -10.80 -20.26
CA LYS A 443 -2.18 -11.38 -18.94
C LYS A 443 -0.71 -11.72 -18.72
N ASP A 444 -0.16 -11.20 -17.62
CA ASP A 444 1.23 -11.40 -17.19
C ASP A 444 2.28 -10.94 -18.22
N ALA A 445 1.94 -9.88 -18.98
CA ALA A 445 2.84 -9.27 -19.96
C ALA A 445 4.14 -8.79 -19.32
N LEU A 446 5.23 -9.02 -20.04
CA LEU A 446 6.60 -8.69 -19.62
C LEU A 446 7.32 -7.96 -20.76
N LEU A 447 8.02 -6.88 -20.40
CA LEU A 447 8.86 -6.08 -21.29
C LEU A 447 10.21 -5.85 -20.63
N ALA A 448 11.29 -6.03 -21.35
CA ALA A 448 12.65 -5.82 -20.86
C ALA A 448 13.45 -5.05 -21.90
N PHE A 449 14.14 -4.01 -21.47
CA PHE A 449 14.99 -3.19 -22.33
C PHE A 449 15.96 -2.36 -21.49
N SER A 450 16.88 -1.66 -22.15
CA SER A 450 17.82 -0.76 -21.51
C SER A 450 17.28 0.67 -21.48
N THR A 451 17.24 1.30 -20.30
CA THR A 451 16.82 2.70 -20.13
C THR A 451 17.99 3.63 -19.83
N ARG A 452 17.84 4.90 -20.18
CA ARG A 452 18.77 6.00 -19.83
C ARG A 452 18.61 6.36 -18.37
N ASP A 453 19.65 6.98 -17.79
CA ASP A 453 19.54 7.57 -16.45
C ASP A 453 18.45 8.66 -16.42
N PRO A 454 17.36 8.48 -15.63
CA PRO A 454 16.24 9.42 -15.60
C PRO A 454 16.62 10.83 -15.12
N ARG A 455 17.80 11.00 -14.52
CA ARG A 455 18.31 12.30 -14.05
C ARG A 455 18.74 13.21 -15.20
N LEU A 456 19.06 12.65 -16.37
CA LEU A 456 19.43 13.39 -17.58
C LEU A 456 18.24 14.18 -18.14
N SER A 457 17.03 13.63 -18.02
CA SER A 457 15.78 14.27 -18.41
C SER A 457 15.02 14.90 -17.24
N TYR A 458 15.67 15.13 -16.09
CA TYR A 458 15.03 15.73 -14.91
C TYR A 458 15.03 17.27 -14.99
N PRO A 459 13.89 17.95 -14.72
CA PRO A 459 12.61 17.40 -14.26
C PRO A 459 11.84 16.70 -15.40
N PRO A 460 11.16 15.58 -15.10
CA PRO A 460 10.42 14.84 -16.12
C PRO A 460 9.29 15.69 -16.69
N LYS A 461 9.06 15.55 -18.00
CA LYS A 461 8.01 16.24 -18.74
C LYS A 461 6.83 15.30 -18.94
N ARG A 462 5.62 15.87 -18.97
CA ARG A 462 4.41 15.11 -19.28
C ARG A 462 4.52 14.52 -20.68
N VAL A 463 4.08 13.29 -20.84
CA VAL A 463 3.98 12.63 -22.14
C VAL A 463 2.82 13.26 -22.92
N GLU A 464 3.08 13.67 -24.17
CA GLU A 464 2.03 14.11 -25.09
C GLU A 464 1.33 12.88 -25.65
N VAL A 465 0.09 12.65 -25.20
CA VAL A 465 -0.77 11.59 -25.73
C VAL A 465 -1.61 12.24 -26.84
N TRP A 466 -1.43 11.80 -28.08
CA TRP A 466 -2.16 12.35 -29.22
C TRP A 466 -3.59 11.77 -29.20
N ASN A 467 -4.61 12.61 -29.32
CA ASN A 467 -6.00 12.22 -29.06
C ASN A 467 -6.81 11.82 -30.31
N GLY A 468 -6.26 11.92 -31.53
CA GLY A 468 -6.98 11.59 -32.76
C GLY A 468 -6.33 10.45 -33.53
N GLY A 469 -6.90 9.23 -33.48
CA GLY A 469 -6.49 8.07 -34.29
C GLY A 469 -5.73 6.94 -33.57
N LEU A 470 -5.19 7.20 -32.38
CA LEU A 470 -4.37 6.23 -31.64
C LEU A 470 -5.13 5.05 -31.02
N VAL A 471 -6.45 5.15 -30.81
CA VAL A 471 -7.20 4.09 -30.12
C VAL A 471 -7.27 2.82 -30.96
N ALA A 472 -7.47 2.94 -32.28
CA ALA A 472 -7.49 1.80 -33.20
C ALA A 472 -6.10 1.15 -33.27
N SER A 473 -5.05 1.94 -33.53
CA SER A 473 -3.67 1.45 -33.56
C SER A 473 -3.23 0.82 -32.23
N LEU A 474 -3.63 1.39 -31.10
CA LEU A 474 -3.35 0.81 -29.78
C LEU A 474 -4.08 -0.52 -29.60
N LEU A 475 -5.34 -0.62 -30.04
CA LEU A 475 -6.08 -1.86 -30.00
C LEU A 475 -5.40 -2.95 -30.84
N ASP A 476 -4.95 -2.61 -32.05
CA ASP A 476 -4.19 -3.52 -32.93
C ASP A 476 -2.88 -3.98 -32.27
N ILE A 477 -2.18 -3.08 -31.57
CA ILE A 477 -0.97 -3.43 -30.80
C ILE A 477 -1.30 -4.35 -29.63
N LEU A 478 -2.41 -4.13 -28.93
CA LEU A 478 -2.83 -4.96 -27.80
C LEU A 478 -3.29 -6.36 -28.23
N THR A 479 -3.86 -6.49 -29.42
CA THR A 479 -4.26 -7.79 -30.00
C THR A 479 -3.06 -8.54 -30.57
N ALA A 480 -2.21 -7.89 -31.37
CA ALA A 480 -1.03 -8.52 -31.97
C ALA A 480 0.08 -8.82 -30.93
N TRP A 481 0.32 -7.89 -30.00
CA TRP A 481 1.32 -7.95 -28.94
C TRP A 481 2.69 -8.54 -29.36
N PRO A 482 3.46 -7.86 -30.23
CA PRO A 482 4.66 -8.39 -30.89
C PRO A 482 5.91 -8.38 -29.98
N VAL A 483 5.86 -9.10 -28.85
CA VAL A 483 6.99 -9.22 -27.90
C VAL A 483 8.00 -10.28 -28.33
N GLU A 484 7.61 -11.15 -29.27
CA GLU A 484 8.39 -12.29 -29.75
C GLU A 484 9.47 -11.86 -30.76
N GLU A 485 9.29 -10.70 -31.41
CA GLU A 485 10.22 -10.16 -32.40
C GLU A 485 11.57 -9.78 -31.76
N GLY A 486 12.66 -10.34 -32.30
CA GLY A 486 14.03 -9.99 -31.90
C GLY A 486 14.34 -10.29 -30.43
N LEU A 487 13.76 -11.36 -29.89
CA LEU A 487 13.91 -11.77 -28.50
C LEU A 487 15.39 -12.06 -28.15
N LYS A 488 15.90 -11.41 -27.10
CA LYS A 488 17.27 -11.54 -26.60
C LYS A 488 17.27 -11.75 -25.09
N PRO A 489 18.28 -12.45 -24.53
CA PRO A 489 18.45 -12.59 -23.09
C PRO A 489 18.37 -11.24 -22.38
N PHE A 490 17.58 -11.18 -21.31
CA PHE A 490 17.34 -9.92 -20.64
C PHE A 490 18.60 -9.45 -19.92
N GLY A 491 18.98 -8.20 -20.17
CA GLY A 491 20.18 -7.59 -19.57
C GLY A 491 20.19 -7.64 -18.04
N LEU A 492 19.03 -7.74 -17.36
CA LEU A 492 19.01 -7.83 -15.90
C LEU A 492 19.52 -9.19 -15.37
N PHE A 493 19.53 -10.26 -16.18
CA PHE A 493 20.06 -11.58 -15.80
C PHE A 493 21.59 -11.64 -15.79
N SER A 494 22.26 -10.89 -16.67
CA SER A 494 23.72 -10.82 -16.69
C SER A 494 24.26 -10.00 -15.51
N ARG A 495 25.28 -10.54 -14.84
CA ARG A 495 25.95 -9.86 -13.72
C ARG A 495 26.77 -8.65 -14.20
N ASP A 496 27.33 -8.72 -15.40
CA ASP A 496 28.17 -7.67 -15.97
C ASP A 496 27.35 -6.44 -16.35
N THR A 497 26.25 -6.63 -17.06
CA THR A 497 25.29 -5.57 -17.40
C THR A 497 24.71 -4.90 -16.17
N ARG A 498 24.31 -5.66 -15.12
CA ARG A 498 23.87 -5.09 -13.83
C ARG A 498 24.92 -4.20 -13.18
N TYR A 499 26.17 -4.67 -13.17
CA TYR A 499 27.29 -3.91 -12.61
C TYR A 499 27.59 -2.65 -13.43
N GLN A 500 27.64 -2.73 -14.75
CA GLN A 500 27.87 -1.56 -15.61
C GLN A 500 26.74 -0.54 -15.50
N GLY A 501 25.47 -0.97 -15.55
CA GLY A 501 24.31 -0.09 -15.37
C GLY A 501 24.28 0.63 -14.02
N SER A 502 24.92 0.04 -13.00
CA SER A 502 25.05 0.65 -11.67
C SER A 502 26.13 1.73 -11.57
N ARG A 503 26.95 1.94 -12.60
CA ARG A 503 28.05 2.94 -12.63
C ARG A 503 27.56 4.32 -13.04
N LEU A 504 26.52 4.80 -12.37
CA LEU A 504 25.90 6.07 -12.70
C LEU A 504 26.80 7.27 -12.37
N PRO A 505 26.80 8.33 -13.20
CA PRO A 505 27.61 9.51 -12.94
C PRO A 505 27.17 10.26 -11.66
N PRO A 506 28.09 10.96 -10.98
CA PRO A 506 27.75 11.74 -9.79
C PRO A 506 26.87 12.94 -10.16
N MET A 507 25.96 13.32 -9.25
CA MET A 507 25.02 14.44 -9.46
C MET A 507 25.72 15.76 -9.82
N LYS A 508 26.95 15.99 -9.30
CA LYS A 508 27.76 17.17 -9.65
C LYS A 508 28.11 17.22 -11.14
N SER A 509 28.43 16.08 -11.75
CA SER A 509 28.73 15.98 -13.18
C SER A 509 27.49 16.29 -14.02
N ILE A 510 26.34 15.72 -13.65
CA ILE A 510 25.05 15.99 -14.30
C ILE A 510 24.69 17.48 -14.19
N ASN A 511 24.83 18.08 -13.01
CA ASN A 511 24.53 19.50 -12.81
C ASN A 511 25.45 20.42 -13.62
N ARG A 512 26.72 20.06 -13.80
CA ARG A 512 27.65 20.78 -14.68
C ARG A 512 27.17 20.72 -16.13
N ARG A 513 26.80 19.54 -16.62
CA ARG A 513 26.19 19.36 -17.96
C ARG A 513 24.92 20.20 -18.11
N LYS A 514 24.03 20.21 -17.11
CA LYS A 514 22.82 21.06 -17.09
C LYS A 514 23.12 22.55 -17.16
N GLY A 515 24.23 22.99 -16.56
CA GLY A 515 24.64 24.40 -16.60
C GLY A 515 25.18 24.83 -17.97
N SER A 516 25.70 23.88 -18.75
CA SER A 516 26.20 24.13 -20.12
C SER A 516 25.13 24.00 -21.20
N SER A 517 24.03 23.28 -20.95
CA SER A 517 22.92 23.13 -21.89
C SER A 517 21.93 24.31 -21.83
N ALA A 518 21.23 24.57 -22.93
CA ALA A 518 20.19 25.59 -22.97
C ALA A 518 19.04 25.27 -22.00
N PRO A 519 18.39 26.29 -21.39
CA PRO A 519 17.25 26.06 -20.52
C PRO A 519 16.14 25.27 -21.23
N ARG A 520 15.61 24.24 -20.55
CA ARG A 520 14.52 23.33 -20.99
C ARG A 520 14.90 22.23 -21.98
N GLU A 521 16.13 22.19 -22.49
CA GLU A 521 16.57 21.07 -23.33
C GLU A 521 17.01 19.86 -22.49
N PRO A 522 16.68 18.62 -22.91
CA PRO A 522 17.18 17.42 -22.26
C PRO A 522 18.67 17.23 -22.54
N ILE A 523 19.41 16.73 -21.55
CA ILE A 523 20.84 16.44 -21.74
C ILE A 523 20.98 15.20 -22.64
N PRO A 524 21.76 15.25 -23.73
CA PRO A 524 22.04 14.07 -24.53
C PRO A 524 22.82 13.04 -23.72
N ALA A 525 22.56 11.76 -23.96
CA ALA A 525 23.31 10.67 -23.34
C ALA A 525 24.68 10.59 -24.02
N MET A 526 25.71 10.40 -23.21
CA MET A 526 27.08 10.21 -23.68
C MET A 526 27.47 8.75 -23.55
N VAL A 527 28.55 8.32 -24.22
CA VAL A 527 29.13 6.97 -24.08
C VAL A 527 29.51 6.65 -22.62
N THR A 528 29.78 7.69 -21.82
CA THR A 528 30.08 7.56 -20.39
C THR A 528 28.84 7.28 -19.52
N ASP A 529 27.64 7.51 -20.03
CA ASP A 529 26.39 7.19 -19.34
C ASP A 529 26.01 5.73 -19.67
N PRO A 530 26.05 4.80 -18.69
CA PRO A 530 25.81 3.39 -18.98
C PRO A 530 24.32 3.09 -19.23
N PRO A 531 23.99 2.12 -20.09
CA PRO A 531 22.63 1.61 -20.21
C PRO A 531 22.18 0.91 -18.93
N ILE A 532 20.99 1.24 -18.43
CA ILE A 532 20.42 0.62 -17.23
C ILE A 532 19.47 -0.50 -17.66
N PRO A 533 19.79 -1.78 -17.44
CA PRO A 533 18.88 -2.87 -17.81
C PRO A 533 17.67 -2.89 -16.87
N ILE A 534 16.47 -2.96 -17.42
CA ILE A 534 15.23 -3.04 -16.64
C ILE A 534 14.32 -4.15 -17.13
N ILE A 535 13.46 -4.64 -16.23
CA ILE A 535 12.33 -5.51 -16.56
C ILE A 535 11.06 -4.86 -16.01
N LEU A 536 10.05 -4.72 -16.84
CA LEU A 536 8.71 -4.24 -16.53
C LEU A 536 7.73 -5.38 -16.71
N PHE A 537 6.83 -5.58 -15.77
CA PHE A 537 5.73 -6.52 -15.95
C PHE A 537 4.44 -6.02 -15.31
N THR A 538 3.32 -6.49 -15.81
CA THR A 538 2.00 -6.19 -15.25
C THR A 538 1.43 -7.36 -14.47
N SER A 539 0.74 -7.03 -13.38
CA SER A 539 -0.04 -7.96 -12.57
C SER A 539 -1.49 -7.50 -12.53
N ARG A 540 -2.43 -8.44 -12.63
CA ARG A 540 -3.86 -8.21 -12.50
C ARG A 540 -4.34 -8.86 -11.20
N SER A 541 -5.02 -8.09 -10.35
CA SER A 541 -5.48 -8.55 -9.03
C SER A 541 -6.73 -9.43 -9.11
N ARG A 542 -7.65 -9.12 -10.05
CA ARG A 542 -8.89 -9.88 -10.30
C ARG A 542 -8.99 -10.27 -11.77
N THR A 543 -9.68 -11.37 -12.03
CA THR A 543 -10.00 -11.84 -13.39
C THR A 543 -11.06 -10.98 -14.08
N ASP A 544 -11.88 -10.27 -13.31
CA ASP A 544 -13.10 -9.59 -13.81
C ASP A 544 -12.83 -8.30 -14.62
N GLY A 545 -11.56 -7.97 -14.88
CA GLY A 545 -11.15 -6.82 -15.72
C GLY A 545 -11.42 -5.42 -15.13
N GLN A 546 -12.32 -5.30 -14.14
CA GLN A 546 -12.70 -4.03 -13.50
C GLN A 546 -11.64 -3.49 -12.53
N ALA A 547 -10.77 -4.35 -12.01
CA ALA A 547 -9.71 -3.95 -11.08
C ALA A 547 -8.51 -3.33 -11.82
N GLN A 548 -7.93 -2.30 -11.20
CA GLN A 548 -6.75 -1.62 -11.72
C GLN A 548 -5.52 -2.54 -11.67
N GLY A 549 -4.76 -2.54 -12.76
CA GLY A 549 -3.53 -3.32 -12.87
C GLY A 549 -2.37 -2.66 -12.14
N THR A 550 -1.36 -3.47 -11.82
CA THR A 550 -0.12 -3.02 -11.19
C THR A 550 1.04 -3.19 -12.14
N TRP A 551 1.84 -2.14 -12.32
CA TRP A 551 3.16 -2.23 -12.94
C TRP A 551 4.21 -2.51 -11.88
N THR A 552 5.09 -3.47 -12.13
CA THR A 552 6.31 -3.66 -11.33
C THR A 552 7.53 -3.42 -12.21
N LEU A 553 8.39 -2.51 -11.77
CA LEU A 553 9.67 -2.22 -12.39
C LEU A 553 10.78 -2.89 -11.59
N LEU A 554 11.60 -3.68 -12.26
CA LEU A 554 12.85 -4.24 -11.74
C LEU A 554 14.04 -3.50 -12.35
N ALA A 555 14.98 -3.10 -11.51
CA ALA A 555 16.22 -2.46 -11.94
C ALA A 555 17.37 -2.79 -10.96
N PRO A 556 18.64 -2.56 -11.33
CA PRO A 556 19.74 -2.67 -10.40
C PRO A 556 19.51 -1.78 -9.16
N TRP A 557 19.84 -2.31 -7.97
CA TRP A 557 19.54 -1.69 -6.67
C TRP A 557 19.96 -0.22 -6.57
N LYS A 558 21.13 0.14 -7.12
CA LYS A 558 21.66 1.51 -7.11
C LYS A 558 20.90 2.47 -8.03
N CYS A 559 20.19 1.97 -9.03
CA CYS A 559 19.46 2.75 -10.02
C CYS A 559 18.04 3.11 -9.55
N ILE A 560 17.52 2.43 -8.53
CA ILE A 560 16.18 2.68 -7.97
C ILE A 560 16.03 4.11 -7.47
N LEU A 561 17.02 4.65 -6.75
CA LEU A 561 16.93 6.01 -6.20
C LEU A 561 16.81 7.11 -7.29
N PRO A 562 17.65 7.13 -8.35
CA PRO A 562 17.45 7.99 -9.51
C PRO A 562 16.06 7.90 -10.14
N ILE A 563 15.57 6.68 -10.39
CA ILE A 563 14.24 6.44 -10.98
C ILE A 563 13.15 6.97 -10.04
N TRP A 564 13.23 6.65 -8.75
CA TRP A 564 12.31 7.08 -7.70
C TRP A 564 12.13 8.59 -7.66
N TYR A 565 13.23 9.36 -7.70
CA TYR A 565 13.16 10.81 -7.70
C TYR A 565 12.42 11.38 -8.91
N SER A 566 12.60 10.78 -10.09
CA SER A 566 11.86 11.18 -11.28
C SER A 566 10.37 10.82 -11.17
N VAL A 567 10.02 9.62 -10.68
CA VAL A 567 8.62 9.22 -10.44
C VAL A 567 7.90 10.18 -9.50
N VAL A 568 8.50 10.52 -8.35
CA VAL A 568 7.93 11.47 -7.36
C VAL A 568 7.56 12.82 -7.99
N HIS A 569 8.34 13.27 -8.97
CA HIS A 569 8.23 14.59 -9.57
C HIS A 569 7.54 14.60 -10.93
N TYR A 570 7.05 13.45 -11.40
CA TYR A 570 6.32 13.34 -12.65
C TYR A 570 4.99 14.13 -12.59
N PRO A 571 4.70 15.03 -13.54
CA PRO A 571 3.43 15.74 -13.60
C PRO A 571 2.39 14.90 -14.35
N LEU A 572 1.40 14.37 -13.63
CA LEU A 572 0.35 13.53 -14.20
C LEU A 572 -0.63 14.32 -15.07
N SER A 573 -1.13 13.68 -16.13
CA SER A 573 -2.16 14.25 -17.00
C SER A 573 -3.47 14.62 -16.29
N THR A 574 -3.88 13.77 -15.34
CA THR A 574 -5.05 13.96 -14.48
C THR A 574 -4.86 15.04 -13.40
N GLY A 575 -3.66 15.64 -13.35
CA GLY A 575 -3.27 16.64 -12.37
C GLY A 575 -2.55 16.06 -11.15
N GLY A 576 -1.63 16.85 -10.59
CA GLY A 576 -0.81 16.47 -9.45
C GLY A 576 0.40 15.62 -9.83
N ASN A 577 0.92 14.88 -8.85
CA ASN A 577 2.07 14.00 -8.98
C ASN A 577 1.69 12.61 -8.45
N PRO A 578 2.42 11.54 -8.83
CA PRO A 578 2.29 10.24 -8.21
C PRO A 578 2.36 10.36 -6.68
N ARG A 579 1.49 9.61 -5.99
CA ARG A 579 1.38 9.61 -4.54
C ARG A 579 2.16 8.44 -3.95
N LEU A 580 2.85 8.73 -2.86
CA LEU A 580 3.58 7.73 -2.09
C LEU A 580 2.59 6.78 -1.39
N GLY A 581 2.77 5.48 -1.60
CA GLY A 581 2.22 4.43 -0.75
C GLY A 581 3.13 4.09 0.43
N GLY A 582 2.60 3.31 1.36
CA GLY A 582 3.26 2.64 2.47
C GLY A 582 2.79 1.19 2.55
N LEU A 583 3.32 0.42 3.49
CA LEU A 583 2.82 -0.94 3.75
C LEU A 583 1.31 -0.95 4.05
N ASP A 584 0.82 0.02 4.81
CA ASP A 584 -0.60 0.13 5.17
C ASP A 584 -1.47 0.46 3.95
N GLU A 585 -0.99 1.29 3.02
CA GLU A 585 -1.69 1.61 1.78
C GLU A 585 -1.69 0.43 0.80
N VAL A 586 -0.62 -0.37 0.76
CA VAL A 586 -0.61 -1.61 -0.03
C VAL A 586 -1.65 -2.59 0.51
N ARG A 587 -1.75 -2.74 1.84
CA ARG A 587 -2.80 -3.54 2.50
C ARG A 587 -4.19 -3.00 2.19
N GLN A 588 -4.37 -1.67 2.24
CA GLN A 588 -5.64 -1.03 1.89
C GLN A 588 -6.04 -1.34 0.44
N VAL A 589 -5.13 -1.21 -0.52
CA VAL A 589 -5.41 -1.46 -1.94
C VAL A 589 -5.73 -2.94 -2.18
N ALA A 590 -4.99 -3.86 -1.56
CA ALA A 590 -5.29 -5.30 -1.64
C ALA A 590 -6.68 -5.62 -1.08
N PHE A 591 -7.00 -5.08 0.10
CA PHE A 591 -8.31 -5.22 0.75
C PHE A 591 -9.45 -4.64 -0.09
N GLU A 592 -9.31 -3.42 -0.63
CA GLU A 592 -10.34 -2.78 -1.47
C GLU A 592 -10.55 -3.53 -2.80
N ASN A 593 -9.54 -4.25 -3.27
CA ASN A 593 -9.63 -5.15 -4.43
C ASN A 593 -10.19 -6.54 -4.07
N GLY A 594 -10.40 -6.85 -2.78
CA GLY A 594 -10.85 -8.17 -2.31
C GLY A 594 -9.82 -9.27 -2.55
N VAL A 595 -8.52 -8.95 -2.48
CA VAL A 595 -7.43 -9.93 -2.62
C VAL A 595 -6.67 -10.04 -1.30
N PRO A 596 -6.40 -11.27 -0.82
CA PRO A 596 -5.67 -11.47 0.42
C PRO A 596 -4.24 -10.92 0.32
N TRP A 597 -3.80 -10.26 1.37
CA TRP A 597 -2.46 -9.72 1.49
C TRP A 597 -1.53 -10.67 2.25
N PHE A 598 -0.42 -11.06 1.62
CA PHE A 598 0.59 -11.91 2.25
C PHE A 598 1.56 -11.08 3.11
N PRO A 599 1.97 -11.55 4.31
CA PRO A 599 1.64 -12.85 4.93
C PRO A 599 0.36 -12.86 5.78
N GLY A 600 -0.25 -11.71 6.07
CA GLY A 600 -1.27 -11.59 7.12
C GLY A 600 -2.56 -12.38 6.88
N ASP A 601 -3.01 -12.49 5.64
CA ASP A 601 -4.24 -13.21 5.28
C ASP A 601 -3.99 -14.67 4.87
N PHE A 602 -2.78 -15.21 5.14
CA PHE A 602 -2.37 -16.57 4.75
C PHE A 602 -1.98 -17.45 5.96
N PRO A 603 -2.89 -17.69 6.92
CA PRO A 603 -2.57 -18.40 8.16
C PRO A 603 -2.10 -19.85 7.96
N GLY A 604 -2.40 -20.50 6.83
CA GLY A 604 -1.91 -21.84 6.50
C GLY A 604 -0.42 -21.92 6.12
N THR A 605 0.25 -20.79 5.92
CA THR A 605 1.69 -20.72 5.62
C THR A 605 2.53 -20.53 6.89
N ASP A 606 3.77 -21.01 6.91
CA ASP A 606 4.69 -20.80 8.05
C ASP A 606 4.94 -19.30 8.31
N ALA A 607 4.96 -18.49 7.25
CA ALA A 607 5.08 -17.04 7.36
C ALA A 607 3.83 -16.37 7.94
N GLY A 608 2.64 -16.81 7.55
CA GLY A 608 1.37 -16.29 8.07
C GLY A 608 1.14 -16.67 9.53
N ALA A 609 1.45 -17.91 9.91
CA ALA A 609 1.41 -18.34 11.30
C ALA A 609 2.33 -17.49 12.20
N LYS A 610 3.58 -17.24 11.78
CA LYS A 610 4.51 -16.34 12.49
C LYS A 610 3.98 -14.91 12.58
N TRP A 611 3.38 -14.41 11.51
CA TRP A 611 2.78 -13.07 11.49
C TRP A 611 1.63 -12.96 12.49
N GLU A 612 0.71 -13.93 12.53
CA GLU A 612 -0.41 -13.92 13.46
C GLU A 612 0.06 -13.99 14.92
N LEU A 613 1.07 -14.82 15.24
CA LEU A 613 1.67 -14.87 16.57
C LEU A 613 2.29 -13.51 16.97
N GLU A 614 3.00 -12.84 16.07
CA GLU A 614 3.55 -11.50 16.32
C GLU A 614 2.44 -10.46 16.52
N GLN A 615 1.37 -10.50 15.72
CA GLN A 615 0.23 -9.60 15.88
C GLN A 615 -0.56 -9.89 17.16
N ARG A 616 -0.72 -11.16 17.56
CA ARG A 616 -1.36 -11.58 18.82
C ARG A 616 -0.60 -11.00 20.01
N ALA A 617 0.72 -11.16 20.04
CA ALA A 617 1.59 -10.59 21.07
C ALA A 617 1.56 -9.04 21.10
N ARG A 618 1.50 -8.39 19.93
CA ARG A 618 1.33 -6.93 19.85
C ARG A 618 -0.01 -6.48 20.43
N ARG A 619 -1.11 -7.13 20.05
CA ARG A 619 -2.45 -6.79 20.54
C ARG A 619 -2.60 -7.06 22.03
N LYS A 620 -2.00 -8.13 22.56
CA LYS A 620 -1.88 -8.39 24.00
C LYS A 620 -1.15 -7.26 24.72
N ARG A 621 0.04 -6.85 24.26
CA ARG A 621 0.77 -5.70 24.84
C ARG A 621 -0.03 -4.40 24.80
N ASP A 622 -0.75 -4.14 23.70
CA ASP A 622 -1.59 -2.94 23.58
C ASP A 622 -2.84 -3.00 24.48
N TRP A 623 -3.36 -4.20 24.77
CA TRP A 623 -4.45 -4.43 25.73
C TRP A 623 -3.96 -4.31 27.18
N ASP A 624 -2.79 -4.87 27.51
CA ASP A 624 -2.16 -4.78 28.83
C ASP A 624 -1.74 -3.35 29.18
N ARG A 625 -1.32 -2.55 28.19
CA ARG A 625 -1.01 -1.12 28.36
C ARG A 625 -2.24 -0.31 28.81
N ARG A 626 -3.45 -0.77 28.50
CA ARG A 626 -4.68 -0.09 28.91
C ARG A 626 -5.05 -0.51 30.33
N PRO A 627 -5.36 0.42 31.24
CA PRO A 627 -5.76 0.07 32.61
C PRO A 627 -7.14 -0.63 32.64
N LYS A 628 -7.45 -1.29 33.77
CA LYS A 628 -8.77 -1.85 34.06
C LYS A 628 -9.86 -0.77 33.86
N GLY A 629 -11.00 -1.12 33.27
CA GLY A 629 -12.08 -0.17 32.93
C GLY A 629 -11.86 0.65 31.64
N LYS A 630 -10.67 0.62 31.03
CA LYS A 630 -10.41 1.20 29.68
C LYS A 630 -10.07 0.15 28.62
N ARG A 631 -9.94 -1.11 29.03
CA ARG A 631 -9.74 -2.28 28.16
C ARG A 631 -11.01 -3.12 28.11
N VAL A 632 -11.20 -3.81 26.99
CA VAL A 632 -12.34 -4.72 26.81
C VAL A 632 -12.20 -5.88 27.79
N GLU A 633 -13.26 -6.14 28.55
CA GLU A 633 -13.34 -7.28 29.45
C GLU A 633 -14.15 -8.40 28.77
N TRP A 634 -13.45 -9.40 28.26
CA TRP A 634 -14.08 -10.50 27.52
C TRP A 634 -14.83 -11.48 28.41
N LYS A 635 -14.50 -11.59 29.70
CA LYS A 635 -15.14 -12.56 30.63
C LYS A 635 -16.56 -12.15 31.01
N SER A 636 -16.83 -10.85 31.12
CA SER A 636 -18.13 -10.29 31.49
C SER A 636 -19.04 -10.03 30.29
N LEU A 637 -18.56 -10.28 29.06
CA LEU A 637 -19.34 -10.10 27.84
C LEU A 637 -20.57 -11.00 27.84
N ASP A 638 -21.76 -10.40 27.73
CA ASP A 638 -23.03 -11.13 27.66
C ASP A 638 -23.44 -11.37 26.19
N LEU A 639 -23.53 -12.66 25.81
CA LEU A 639 -23.95 -13.10 24.48
C LEU A 639 -25.45 -13.47 24.43
N GLY A 640 -26.20 -13.21 25.50
CA GLY A 640 -27.61 -13.55 25.63
C GLY A 640 -27.85 -15.02 25.93
N ALA A 641 -29.11 -15.34 26.27
CA ALA A 641 -29.52 -16.67 26.75
C ALA A 641 -28.69 -17.20 27.95
N GLY A 642 -28.14 -16.31 28.79
CA GLY A 642 -27.31 -16.72 29.94
C GLY A 642 -25.89 -17.18 29.58
N ARG A 643 -25.46 -16.97 28.34
CA ARG A 643 -24.07 -17.20 27.90
C ARG A 643 -23.24 -15.97 28.19
N LYS A 644 -22.24 -16.13 29.06
CA LYS A 644 -21.27 -15.08 29.39
C LYS A 644 -19.89 -15.55 28.99
N SER A 645 -19.05 -14.61 28.57
CA SER A 645 -17.71 -14.76 28.02
C SER A 645 -17.61 -14.79 26.50
N GLU A 646 -16.43 -14.38 26.03
CA GLU A 646 -16.00 -14.44 24.63
C GLU A 646 -15.67 -15.89 24.22
N ILE A 647 -16.10 -16.27 23.02
CA ILE A 647 -15.75 -17.58 22.44
C ILE A 647 -14.30 -17.50 21.93
N GLY A 648 -13.42 -18.27 22.56
CA GLY A 648 -11.97 -18.28 22.31
C GLY A 648 -11.25 -17.00 22.67
N ASP A 649 -10.02 -16.82 22.18
CA ASP A 649 -9.23 -15.63 22.51
C ASP A 649 -9.67 -14.42 21.67
N GLY A 650 -10.14 -13.35 22.33
CA GLY A 650 -10.54 -12.09 21.70
C GLY A 650 -9.40 -11.34 21.00
N LEU A 651 -8.16 -11.70 21.30
CA LEU A 651 -6.93 -11.13 20.75
C LEU A 651 -6.29 -12.01 19.66
N ALA A 652 -7.02 -12.98 19.12
CA ALA A 652 -6.47 -13.95 18.19
C ALA A 652 -7.48 -14.40 17.13
N CYS A 653 -6.95 -14.80 15.96
CA CYS A 653 -7.61 -15.81 15.15
C CYS A 653 -7.27 -17.19 15.74
N ASP A 654 -8.10 -17.70 16.64
CA ASP A 654 -7.83 -18.92 17.42
C ASP A 654 -8.21 -20.18 16.60
N PHE A 655 -7.44 -20.46 15.54
CA PHE A 655 -7.62 -21.66 14.72
C PHE A 655 -7.31 -22.93 15.52
N GLU A 656 -6.49 -22.82 16.57
CA GLU A 656 -6.21 -23.89 17.51
C GLU A 656 -7.51 -24.36 18.17
N GLN A 657 -8.33 -23.44 18.67
CA GLN A 657 -9.66 -23.77 19.20
C GLN A 657 -10.64 -24.28 18.15
N LEU A 658 -10.64 -23.70 16.94
CA LEU A 658 -11.54 -24.12 15.87
C LEU A 658 -11.34 -25.60 15.48
N PHE A 659 -10.09 -26.06 15.50
CA PHE A 659 -9.69 -27.41 15.09
C PHE A 659 -9.36 -28.36 16.25
N GLY A 660 -9.50 -27.92 17.51
CA GLY A 660 -9.17 -28.72 18.69
C GLY A 660 -7.68 -29.05 18.83
N LEU A 661 -6.79 -28.19 18.32
CA LEU A 661 -5.34 -28.39 18.38
C LEU A 661 -4.79 -27.99 19.77
N PRO A 662 -3.64 -28.55 20.19
CA PRO A 662 -2.99 -28.17 21.45
C PRO A 662 -2.70 -26.65 21.47
N LYS A 663 -3.00 -25.96 22.58
CA LYS A 663 -2.66 -24.52 22.71
C LYS A 663 -1.23 -24.38 23.22
N THR A 664 -0.45 -23.49 22.61
CA THR A 664 0.85 -23.10 23.15
C THR A 664 0.62 -22.00 24.17
N SER A 665 0.98 -22.20 25.44
CA SER A 665 0.99 -21.15 26.46
C SER A 665 1.90 -20.01 26.01
N LEU A 666 1.42 -18.77 26.11
CA LEU A 666 2.23 -17.57 25.79
C LEU A 666 3.40 -17.36 26.76
N ASP A 667 3.42 -18.07 27.90
CA ASP A 667 4.47 -17.98 28.91
C ASP A 667 5.69 -18.85 28.59
N ASP A 668 5.62 -19.72 27.56
CA ASP A 668 6.72 -20.62 27.14
C ASP A 668 7.53 -20.10 25.94
N GLN A 669 7.40 -18.83 25.55
CA GLN A 669 8.30 -18.27 24.54
C GLN A 669 9.60 -17.75 25.19
N PRO A 670 10.79 -18.23 24.75
CA PRO A 670 12.04 -17.71 25.28
C PRO A 670 12.16 -16.22 24.93
N GLU A 671 12.47 -15.40 25.94
CA GLU A 671 12.95 -14.04 25.72
C GLU A 671 14.18 -14.10 24.79
N VAL A 672 14.03 -13.62 23.56
CA VAL A 672 15.16 -13.51 22.62
C VAL A 672 16.02 -12.32 23.04
N LEU A 673 16.86 -12.56 24.05
CA LEU A 673 17.96 -11.73 24.50
C LEU A 673 19.05 -12.67 25.00
N GLU A 674 19.93 -13.14 24.12
CA GLU A 674 21.31 -13.48 24.52
C GLU A 674 22.26 -13.62 23.32
N GLU A 675 23.50 -13.21 23.55
CA GLU A 675 24.62 -13.18 22.62
C GLU A 675 25.11 -14.60 22.25
N PRO A 676 25.84 -14.79 21.13
CA PRO A 676 26.24 -16.12 20.71
C PRO A 676 27.45 -16.59 21.53
N SER A 677 27.21 -17.44 22.54
CA SER A 677 28.23 -18.33 23.09
C SER A 677 28.09 -19.72 22.45
N ASN A 678 29.23 -20.29 22.07
CA ASN A 678 29.32 -21.60 21.42
C ASN A 678 28.96 -22.71 22.43
N ALA A 679 27.80 -23.34 22.26
CA ALA A 679 27.48 -24.61 22.90
C ALA A 679 26.79 -25.57 21.90
N VAL A 680 27.20 -26.83 21.96
CA VAL A 680 26.83 -27.95 21.09
C VAL A 680 25.31 -28.25 21.14
N PRO A 681 24.65 -28.56 20.02
CA PRO A 681 23.20 -28.78 20.01
C PRO A 681 22.83 -30.14 20.60
N GLY A 682 22.34 -30.13 21.84
CA GLY A 682 21.59 -31.25 22.43
C GLY A 682 20.20 -31.38 21.78
N LYS A 683 19.79 -32.61 21.48
CA LYS A 683 18.49 -32.96 20.89
C LYS A 683 17.32 -32.51 21.78
N ALA A 684 16.67 -31.41 21.42
CA ALA A 684 15.31 -31.11 21.87
C ALA A 684 14.31 -31.75 20.89
N THR A 685 13.44 -32.61 21.40
CA THR A 685 12.29 -33.17 20.67
C THR A 685 11.35 -32.05 20.24
N THR A 686 11.47 -31.59 19.01
CA THR A 686 10.65 -30.50 18.43
C THR A 686 9.29 -31.03 17.96
N SER A 687 8.26 -30.95 18.80
CA SER A 687 6.87 -30.97 18.32
C SER A 687 6.60 -29.69 17.50
N ALA A 688 6.11 -29.81 16.28
CA ALA A 688 5.80 -28.65 15.43
C ALA A 688 4.77 -27.73 16.11
N PRO A 689 4.86 -26.39 15.94
CA PRO A 689 3.90 -25.48 16.56
C PRO A 689 2.48 -25.75 16.06
N PRO A 690 1.43 -25.63 16.89
CA PRO A 690 0.06 -26.05 16.56
C PRO A 690 -0.49 -25.45 15.26
N LEU A 691 -0.23 -24.16 15.00
CA LEU A 691 -0.65 -23.48 13.77
C LEU A 691 0.03 -24.04 12.49
N ALA A 692 1.12 -24.81 12.64
CA ALA A 692 1.76 -25.48 11.51
C ALA A 692 0.90 -26.60 10.90
N MET A 693 -0.11 -27.10 11.64
CA MET A 693 -1.02 -28.14 11.17
C MET A 693 -2.13 -27.59 10.27
N VAL A 694 -2.38 -26.28 10.28
CA VAL A 694 -3.39 -25.63 9.45
C VAL A 694 -2.94 -25.59 7.99
N LYS A 695 -3.80 -26.07 7.08
CA LYS A 695 -3.50 -26.16 5.65
C LYS A 695 -4.37 -25.21 4.85
N GLN A 696 -3.77 -24.40 3.99
CA GLN A 696 -4.50 -23.57 3.05
C GLN A 696 -4.93 -24.41 1.84
N MET A 697 -6.18 -24.28 1.42
CA MET A 697 -6.68 -24.91 0.20
C MET A 697 -7.05 -23.85 -0.84
N SER A 698 -6.72 -24.11 -2.11
CA SER A 698 -7.04 -23.18 -3.20
C SER A 698 -8.51 -23.25 -3.57
N LYS A 699 -9.05 -22.14 -4.10
CA LYS A 699 -10.43 -22.08 -4.61
C LYS A 699 -10.76 -23.19 -5.61
N ALA A 700 -9.84 -23.49 -6.53
CA ALA A 700 -10.03 -24.54 -7.53
C ALA A 700 -10.12 -25.94 -6.88
N SER A 701 -9.26 -26.22 -5.89
CA SER A 701 -9.29 -27.49 -5.16
C SER A 701 -10.57 -27.61 -4.34
N PHE A 702 -11.01 -26.53 -3.67
CA PHE A 702 -12.28 -26.51 -2.94
C PHE A 702 -13.48 -26.71 -3.85
N ALA A 703 -13.51 -26.05 -5.01
CA ALA A 703 -14.61 -26.19 -5.98
C ALA A 703 -14.78 -27.64 -6.45
N ALA A 704 -13.70 -28.40 -6.58
CA ALA A 704 -13.74 -29.83 -6.93
C ALA A 704 -14.40 -30.72 -5.85
N PHE A 705 -14.48 -30.28 -4.59
CA PHE A 705 -15.26 -30.98 -3.55
C PHE A 705 -16.73 -30.56 -3.55
N THR A 706 -17.05 -29.38 -4.06
CA THR A 706 -18.45 -28.90 -4.12
C THR A 706 -19.27 -29.54 -5.24
N THR A 707 -18.64 -30.26 -6.17
CA THR A 707 -19.35 -30.99 -7.22
C THR A 707 -20.10 -32.19 -6.64
N PRO A 708 -21.38 -32.41 -7.02
CA PRO A 708 -22.24 -33.42 -6.40
C PRO A 708 -21.76 -34.87 -6.59
N SER A 709 -20.87 -35.12 -7.56
CA SER A 709 -20.27 -36.44 -7.82
C SER A 709 -19.15 -36.82 -6.84
N ASN A 710 -18.67 -35.88 -6.02
CA ASN A 710 -17.58 -36.12 -5.08
C ASN A 710 -18.16 -36.23 -3.67
N SER A 711 -18.11 -37.42 -3.06
CA SER A 711 -18.53 -37.64 -1.67
C SER A 711 -17.42 -37.37 -0.65
N ASP A 712 -16.19 -37.16 -1.10
CA ASP A 712 -15.04 -37.06 -0.21
C ASP A 712 -15.08 -35.78 0.62
N ASN A 713 -14.47 -35.88 1.80
CA ASN A 713 -14.23 -34.75 2.69
C ASN A 713 -12.89 -34.09 2.39
N PRO A 714 -12.78 -32.76 2.57
CA PRO A 714 -11.52 -32.06 2.39
C PRO A 714 -10.51 -32.51 3.46
N PRO A 715 -9.19 -32.32 3.23
CA PRO A 715 -8.17 -32.71 4.19
C PRO A 715 -8.42 -32.10 5.59
N ALA A 716 -8.08 -32.85 6.64
CA ALA A 716 -8.20 -32.36 8.02
C ALA A 716 -7.43 -31.04 8.23
N HIS A 717 -7.99 -30.17 9.08
CA HIS A 717 -7.44 -28.85 9.42
C HIS A 717 -7.23 -27.92 8.21
N SER A 718 -8.01 -28.13 7.15
CA SER A 718 -7.95 -27.28 5.96
C SER A 718 -8.84 -26.04 6.09
N ILE A 719 -8.33 -24.93 5.57
CA ILE A 719 -9.01 -23.65 5.50
C ILE A 719 -9.07 -23.14 4.06
N ILE A 720 -10.08 -22.34 3.77
CA ILE A 720 -10.20 -21.56 2.54
C ILE A 720 -10.26 -20.07 2.90
N THR A 721 -9.63 -19.24 2.06
CA THR A 721 -9.78 -17.79 2.17
C THR A 721 -11.12 -17.38 1.57
N ALA A 722 -11.86 -16.56 2.30
CA ALA A 722 -13.19 -16.10 1.92
C ALA A 722 -13.27 -14.57 1.99
N ASN A 723 -13.81 -13.97 0.93
CA ASN A 723 -14.29 -12.59 0.94
C ASN A 723 -15.68 -12.55 1.54
N LEU A 724 -15.86 -11.70 2.54
CA LEU A 724 -17.12 -11.48 3.24
C LEU A 724 -17.67 -10.11 2.82
N THR A 725 -18.92 -10.10 2.35
CA THR A 725 -19.64 -8.87 2.04
C THR A 725 -20.87 -8.77 2.93
N PHE A 726 -20.97 -7.70 3.71
CA PHE A 726 -22.11 -7.51 4.60
C PHE A 726 -23.35 -7.19 3.78
N VAL A 727 -24.48 -7.82 4.11
CA VAL A 727 -25.73 -7.68 3.35
C VAL A 727 -26.45 -6.38 3.74
N ALA A 728 -26.35 -6.02 5.02
CA ALA A 728 -26.98 -4.83 5.58
C ALA A 728 -25.93 -3.98 6.34
N ARG A 729 -26.30 -3.46 7.51
CA ARG A 729 -25.37 -2.79 8.42
C ARG A 729 -24.36 -3.80 8.96
N GLY A 730 -23.12 -3.37 9.20
CA GLY A 730 -22.07 -4.19 9.81
C GLY A 730 -20.68 -3.86 9.25
N ILE A 731 -19.68 -3.91 10.13
CA ILE A 731 -18.26 -3.80 9.78
C ILE A 731 -17.51 -4.81 10.67
N ALA A 732 -16.71 -5.67 10.07
CA ALA A 732 -15.80 -6.54 10.82
C ALA A 732 -14.54 -5.77 11.21
N SER A 733 -14.02 -6.05 12.40
CA SER A 733 -12.63 -5.79 12.76
C SER A 733 -11.78 -7.05 12.57
N ASP A 734 -10.46 -6.87 12.62
CA ASP A 734 -9.51 -7.99 12.69
C ASP A 734 -9.89 -8.91 13.88
N CYS A 735 -9.79 -10.22 13.67
CA CYS A 735 -10.16 -11.29 14.60
C CYS A 735 -11.65 -11.38 14.97
N ALA A 736 -12.53 -10.78 14.16
CA ALA A 736 -13.95 -11.08 14.23
C ALA A 736 -14.21 -12.58 13.96
N ARG A 737 -15.23 -13.13 14.63
CA ARG A 737 -15.64 -14.53 14.53
C ARG A 737 -16.63 -14.67 13.38
N ILE A 738 -16.48 -15.74 12.61
CA ILE A 738 -17.37 -16.09 11.50
C ILE A 738 -18.15 -17.34 11.91
N TYR A 739 -19.46 -17.23 11.95
CA TYR A 739 -20.38 -18.33 12.26
C TYR A 739 -21.17 -18.72 11.02
N ARG A 740 -21.47 -20.02 10.88
CA ARG A 740 -22.47 -20.50 9.93
C ARG A 740 -23.88 -20.14 10.39
N LEU A 741 -24.84 -20.21 9.46
CA LEU A 741 -26.24 -20.22 9.85
C LEU A 741 -26.55 -21.49 10.68
N PRO A 742 -27.27 -21.37 11.81
CA PRO A 742 -27.65 -22.53 12.61
C PRO A 742 -28.37 -23.59 11.76
N THR A 743 -28.03 -24.86 11.99
CA THR A 743 -28.66 -26.00 11.30
C THR A 743 -30.15 -26.09 11.64
N ARG A 744 -31.01 -26.47 10.69
CA ARG A 744 -32.41 -26.79 10.99
C ARG A 744 -32.42 -28.00 11.93
N ALA A 745 -33.02 -27.88 13.10
CA ALA A 745 -33.26 -29.03 13.96
C ALA A 745 -34.15 -30.01 13.18
N ALA A 746 -33.74 -31.28 13.09
CA ALA A 746 -34.63 -32.33 12.59
C ALA A 746 -35.83 -32.39 13.53
N VAL A 747 -37.02 -32.12 13.01
CA VAL A 747 -38.27 -32.33 13.76
C VAL A 747 -38.32 -33.82 14.05
N VAL A 748 -38.09 -34.22 15.30
CA VAL A 748 -38.35 -35.58 15.75
C VAL A 748 -39.86 -35.71 15.82
N VAL A 749 -40.47 -36.12 14.72
CA VAL A 749 -41.87 -36.58 14.73
C VAL A 749 -41.85 -37.91 15.48
N ARG A 750 -42.14 -37.86 16.78
CA ARG A 750 -42.58 -39.07 17.49
C ARG A 750 -43.92 -39.45 16.89
N PRO A 751 -44.13 -40.67 16.39
CA PRO A 751 -45.44 -41.10 15.95
C PRO A 751 -46.32 -41.25 17.19
N SER A 752 -47.12 -40.23 17.51
CA SER A 752 -48.20 -40.34 18.49
C SER A 752 -49.52 -40.49 17.74
N THR A 753 -50.04 -41.71 17.73
CA THR A 753 -51.45 -42.00 17.45
C THR A 753 -52.30 -41.41 18.57
N GLN A 754 -52.80 -40.19 18.37
CA GLN A 754 -54.14 -39.72 18.76
C GLN A 754 -54.24 -38.20 18.60
N THR A 755 -55.40 -37.80 18.11
CA THR A 755 -55.79 -36.45 17.74
C THR A 755 -55.95 -35.58 18.98
N GLU A 756 -54.99 -34.70 19.27
CA GLU A 756 -55.18 -33.61 20.23
C GLU A 756 -54.67 -32.27 19.68
N VAL A 757 -55.43 -31.25 20.06
CA VAL A 757 -55.34 -29.82 19.74
C VAL A 757 -53.89 -29.29 19.78
N PRO A 758 -53.48 -28.37 18.88
CA PRO A 758 -52.12 -27.81 18.88
C PRO A 758 -51.87 -27.03 20.17
N SER A 759 -51.33 -27.73 21.16
CA SER A 759 -50.80 -27.15 22.38
C SER A 759 -49.53 -26.41 21.99
N THR A 760 -49.52 -25.11 22.23
CA THR A 760 -48.33 -24.27 22.21
C THR A 760 -47.21 -25.02 22.96
N GLU A 761 -46.15 -25.43 22.26
CA GLU A 761 -44.97 -26.00 22.92
C GLU A 761 -44.55 -25.02 24.02
N PRO A 762 -44.40 -25.47 25.29
CA PRO A 762 -43.88 -24.59 26.32
C PRO A 762 -42.50 -24.10 25.86
N PRO A 763 -42.16 -22.80 26.04
CA PRO A 763 -40.84 -22.31 25.68
C PRO A 763 -39.81 -23.19 26.39
N SER A 764 -38.93 -23.85 25.63
CA SER A 764 -37.91 -24.73 26.20
C SER A 764 -36.93 -23.91 27.03
N THR A 765 -37.25 -23.66 28.30
CA THR A 765 -36.50 -22.86 29.27
C THR A 765 -35.40 -23.69 29.91
N GLY A 766 -34.50 -24.24 29.10
CA GLY A 766 -33.21 -24.72 29.59
C GLY A 766 -32.23 -23.55 29.73
N PRO A 767 -31.47 -23.43 30.84
CA PRO A 767 -30.44 -22.39 30.94
C PRO A 767 -29.42 -22.61 29.82
N ARG A 768 -29.09 -21.54 29.05
CA ARG A 768 -28.12 -21.53 27.94
C ARG A 768 -28.57 -22.04 26.57
N ARG A 769 -29.86 -22.33 26.34
CA ARG A 769 -30.33 -22.78 25.03
C ARG A 769 -30.73 -21.62 24.11
N LEU A 770 -30.27 -21.65 22.86
CA LEU A 770 -30.64 -20.66 21.83
C LEU A 770 -32.08 -20.91 21.30
N PRO A 771 -32.77 -19.87 20.79
CA PRO A 771 -34.08 -20.03 20.15
C PRO A 771 -34.05 -20.99 18.97
N SER A 772 -35.06 -21.86 18.84
CA SER A 772 -35.17 -22.83 17.73
C SER A 772 -35.32 -22.16 16.36
N ASN A 773 -35.98 -21.00 16.31
CA ASN A 773 -36.19 -20.20 15.10
C ASN A 773 -35.03 -19.23 14.76
N LEU A 774 -33.86 -19.37 15.40
CA LEU A 774 -32.75 -18.43 15.24
C LEU A 774 -32.29 -18.28 13.77
N ARG A 775 -32.29 -19.39 13.01
CA ARG A 775 -31.94 -19.37 11.58
C ARG A 775 -32.87 -18.43 10.79
N GLU A 776 -34.16 -18.53 11.01
CA GLU A 776 -35.18 -17.72 10.32
C GLU A 776 -35.08 -16.25 10.72
N GLN A 777 -34.80 -15.96 12.00
CA GLN A 777 -34.56 -14.59 12.46
C GLN A 777 -33.40 -13.92 11.73
N TRP A 778 -32.33 -14.66 11.43
CA TRP A 778 -31.19 -14.15 10.65
C TRP A 778 -31.53 -13.98 9.17
N LEU A 779 -32.25 -14.93 8.56
CA LEU A 779 -32.69 -14.82 7.17
C LEU A 779 -33.65 -13.63 6.95
N GLN A 780 -34.49 -13.30 7.93
CA GLN A 780 -35.35 -12.11 7.90
C GLN A 780 -34.56 -10.78 7.88
N LYS A 781 -33.27 -10.79 8.23
CA LYS A 781 -32.39 -9.62 8.13
C LYS A 781 -31.85 -9.41 6.72
N ASP A 782 -32.08 -10.34 5.79
CA ASP A 782 -31.75 -10.12 4.38
C ASP A 782 -32.79 -9.17 3.74
N PRO A 783 -32.40 -7.95 3.32
CA PRO A 783 -33.29 -7.03 2.64
C PRO A 783 -33.80 -7.54 1.28
N LEU A 784 -33.21 -8.59 0.71
CA LEU A 784 -33.62 -9.21 -0.56
C LEU A 784 -34.31 -10.57 -0.39
N GLY A 785 -34.56 -11.01 0.85
CA GLY A 785 -35.25 -12.27 1.13
C GLY A 785 -36.73 -12.24 0.74
N PRO A 786 -37.37 -13.40 0.52
CA PRO A 786 -38.81 -13.46 0.28
C PRO A 786 -39.54 -12.85 1.48
N ALA A 787 -40.37 -11.84 1.22
CA ALA A 787 -41.22 -11.25 2.25
C ALA A 787 -42.16 -12.35 2.78
N SER A 788 -41.89 -12.90 3.96
CA SER A 788 -42.81 -13.82 4.61
C SER A 788 -44.11 -13.08 4.90
N SER A 789 -45.20 -13.54 4.31
CA SER A 789 -46.53 -12.95 4.37
C SER A 789 -47.24 -13.16 5.72
N ASN A 790 -46.64 -13.84 6.71
CA ASN A 790 -47.35 -14.24 7.94
C ASN A 790 -46.56 -14.03 9.25
N GLY A 791 -45.98 -12.84 9.46
CA GLY A 791 -45.41 -12.43 10.75
C GLY A 791 -46.25 -11.38 11.44
N ARG A 792 -46.88 -11.72 12.58
CA ARG A 792 -47.59 -10.79 13.49
C ARG A 792 -46.81 -9.48 13.61
N GLN A 793 -47.50 -8.37 13.33
CA GLN A 793 -46.98 -7.01 13.39
C GLN A 793 -46.46 -6.67 14.80
N SER A 794 -45.18 -6.92 15.07
CA SER A 794 -44.49 -6.16 16.11
C SER A 794 -44.31 -4.74 15.55
N LYS A 795 -44.88 -3.73 16.24
CA LYS A 795 -44.78 -2.29 15.91
C LYS A 795 -43.37 -1.94 15.39
N LYS A 796 -43.19 -1.90 14.07
CA LYS A 796 -41.95 -1.43 13.44
C LYS A 796 -41.89 0.08 13.70
N GLN A 797 -40.85 0.55 14.39
CA GLN A 797 -40.52 1.96 14.31
C GLN A 797 -40.34 2.34 12.83
N PRO A 798 -40.87 3.49 12.39
CA PRO A 798 -40.80 3.90 10.98
C PRO A 798 -39.33 3.95 10.56
N ALA A 799 -38.99 3.24 9.48
CA ALA A 799 -37.67 3.33 8.89
C ALA A 799 -37.37 4.80 8.54
N PRO A 800 -36.18 5.33 8.85
CA PRO A 800 -35.88 6.72 8.61
C PRO A 800 -36.01 7.02 7.11
N PRO A 801 -36.61 8.18 6.73
CA PRO A 801 -36.87 8.51 5.34
C PRO A 801 -35.56 8.52 4.54
N ARG A 802 -35.53 7.76 3.43
CA ARG A 802 -34.39 7.75 2.52
C ARG A 802 -34.18 9.15 1.96
N ILE A 803 -32.92 9.61 1.98
CA ILE A 803 -32.54 10.91 1.40
C ILE A 803 -32.80 10.87 -0.11
N PRO A 804 -33.60 11.80 -0.67
CA PRO A 804 -33.85 11.87 -2.10
C PRO A 804 -32.57 12.06 -2.92
N LYS A 805 -32.45 11.35 -4.06
CA LYS A 805 -31.35 11.56 -5.00
C LYS A 805 -31.40 13.01 -5.51
N GLY A 806 -30.34 13.78 -5.31
CA GLY A 806 -30.27 15.20 -5.67
C GLY A 806 -30.57 16.20 -4.55
N ALA A 807 -30.97 15.75 -3.34
CA ALA A 807 -31.23 16.66 -2.22
C ALA A 807 -30.00 17.52 -1.89
N ASP A 808 -30.20 18.81 -1.64
CA ASP A 808 -29.17 19.76 -1.24
C ASP A 808 -28.62 19.45 0.16
N ALA A 809 -27.41 19.92 0.46
CA ALA A 809 -26.73 19.61 1.72
C ALA A 809 -27.49 20.09 2.98
N GLY A 810 -28.36 21.10 2.85
CA GLY A 810 -29.21 21.57 3.94
C GLY A 810 -30.32 20.57 4.24
N THR A 811 -31.04 20.13 3.22
CA THR A 811 -32.11 19.13 3.33
C THR A 811 -31.60 17.79 3.80
N ARG A 812 -30.42 17.34 3.31
CA ARG A 812 -29.77 16.11 3.82
C ARG A 812 -29.51 16.16 5.31
N LYS A 813 -29.07 17.32 5.83
CA LYS A 813 -28.84 17.50 7.26
C LYS A 813 -30.14 17.49 8.05
N LYS A 814 -31.18 18.17 7.56
CA LYS A 814 -32.50 18.17 8.21
C LYS A 814 -33.07 16.76 8.30
N LEU A 815 -33.05 16.00 7.20
CA LEU A 815 -33.51 14.60 7.16
C LEU A 815 -32.66 13.69 8.08
N LEU A 816 -31.34 13.89 8.11
CA LEU A 816 -30.47 13.14 9.02
C LEU A 816 -30.76 13.48 10.48
N THR A 817 -30.88 14.77 10.83
CA THR A 817 -31.24 15.20 12.19
C THR A 817 -32.59 14.65 12.59
N ALA A 818 -33.60 14.72 11.71
CA ALA A 818 -34.92 14.14 11.95
C ALA A 818 -34.84 12.62 12.20
N SER A 819 -34.02 11.89 11.42
CA SER A 819 -33.80 10.46 11.64
C SER A 819 -33.13 10.15 12.98
N LEU A 820 -32.19 10.99 13.42
CA LEU A 820 -31.46 10.82 14.68
C LEU A 820 -32.34 11.13 15.89
N VAL A 821 -33.26 12.09 15.77
CA VAL A 821 -34.21 12.47 16.83
C VAL A 821 -35.38 11.50 16.91
N ALA A 822 -35.87 10.98 15.78
CA ALA A 822 -36.98 10.02 15.74
C ALA A 822 -36.60 8.62 16.28
N THR A 823 -35.30 8.29 16.32
CA THR A 823 -34.83 7.02 16.87
C THR A 823 -34.61 7.19 18.38
N GLU A 824 -35.67 7.17 19.18
CA GLU A 824 -35.53 7.03 20.64
C GLU A 824 -34.95 5.64 20.94
N LEU A 825 -33.64 5.59 21.20
CA LEU A 825 -33.00 4.38 21.71
C LEU A 825 -33.28 4.30 23.21
N PRO A 826 -33.95 3.25 23.71
CA PRO A 826 -34.18 3.10 25.15
C PRO A 826 -32.84 3.14 25.90
N TYR A 827 -32.75 4.02 26.91
CA TYR A 827 -31.60 4.15 27.80
C TYR A 827 -32.04 3.90 29.25
N PRO A 828 -31.36 3.02 30.01
CA PRO A 828 -30.24 2.19 29.59
C PRO A 828 -30.66 1.18 28.51
N ARG A 829 -29.70 0.74 27.69
CA ARG A 829 -30.00 -0.25 26.64
C ARG A 829 -30.63 -1.49 27.30
N PRO A 830 -31.70 -2.06 26.74
CA PRO A 830 -32.27 -3.30 27.23
C PRO A 830 -31.18 -4.36 27.35
N ALA A 831 -31.14 -5.06 28.49
CA ALA A 831 -30.20 -6.15 28.69
C ALA A 831 -30.43 -7.26 27.65
N ALA A 832 -29.40 -8.08 27.41
CA ALA A 832 -29.57 -9.25 26.57
C ALA A 832 -30.57 -10.21 27.21
N ASN A 833 -31.64 -10.54 26.49
CA ASN A 833 -32.70 -11.41 26.98
C ASN A 833 -32.53 -12.82 26.38
N GLN A 834 -33.46 -13.73 26.67
CA GLN A 834 -33.43 -15.08 26.12
C GLN A 834 -33.70 -15.13 24.60
N SER A 835 -34.33 -14.09 24.03
CA SER A 835 -34.73 -14.03 22.62
C SER A 835 -33.81 -13.18 21.73
N ASP A 836 -33.31 -12.06 22.23
CA ASP A 836 -32.54 -11.08 21.46
C ASP A 836 -31.61 -10.22 22.33
N VAL A 837 -30.69 -9.50 21.68
CA VAL A 837 -29.89 -8.44 22.30
C VAL A 837 -30.37 -7.09 21.75
N GLY A 838 -31.31 -6.45 22.44
CA GLY A 838 -31.83 -5.13 22.06
C GLY A 838 -32.53 -5.13 20.69
N GLY A 839 -33.33 -6.16 20.40
CA GLY A 839 -34.02 -6.36 19.12
C GLY A 839 -33.15 -6.93 17.99
N HIS A 840 -31.92 -7.35 18.31
CA HIS A 840 -31.01 -8.02 17.39
C HIS A 840 -30.97 -9.54 17.65
N PRO A 841 -31.06 -10.40 16.62
CA PRO A 841 -30.92 -11.84 16.80
C PRO A 841 -29.65 -12.22 17.54
N LEU A 842 -29.74 -13.25 18.40
CA LEU A 842 -28.62 -13.75 19.19
C LEU A 842 -27.52 -14.34 18.28
N CYS A 843 -26.27 -14.23 18.73
CA CYS A 843 -25.16 -14.82 18.01
C CYS A 843 -25.18 -16.37 18.15
N PRO A 844 -24.85 -17.14 17.09
CA PRO A 844 -24.80 -18.60 17.14
C PRO A 844 -23.84 -19.16 18.20
N ASN A 845 -23.89 -20.48 18.40
CA ASN A 845 -23.05 -21.18 19.37
C ASN A 845 -21.63 -21.44 18.82
N GLU A 846 -20.76 -21.93 19.70
CA GLU A 846 -19.39 -22.34 19.35
C GLU A 846 -19.34 -23.43 18.26
N ASN A 847 -20.31 -24.36 18.27
CA ASN A 847 -20.42 -25.40 17.23
C ASN A 847 -20.56 -24.80 15.82
N ASP A 848 -21.20 -23.63 15.71
CA ASP A 848 -21.40 -22.91 14.46
C ASP A 848 -20.23 -22.01 14.08
N LEU A 849 -19.19 -21.91 14.91
CA LEU A 849 -17.97 -21.17 14.57
C LEU A 849 -17.25 -21.90 13.42
N ILE A 850 -17.03 -21.19 12.31
CA ILE A 850 -16.40 -21.73 11.10
C ILE A 850 -15.07 -21.07 10.77
N GLY A 851 -14.76 -19.91 11.35
CA GLY A 851 -13.51 -19.21 11.02
C GLY A 851 -13.37 -17.83 11.65
N PHE A 852 -12.36 -17.10 11.20
CA PHE A 852 -12.01 -15.78 11.69
C PHE A 852 -11.71 -14.81 10.55
N VAL A 853 -12.02 -13.54 10.80
CA VAL A 853 -11.64 -12.42 9.94
C VAL A 853 -10.18 -12.06 10.19
N THR A 854 -9.36 -12.06 9.15
CA THR A 854 -7.95 -11.65 9.22
C THR A 854 -7.83 -10.14 8.98
N THR A 855 -8.58 -9.61 8.02
CA THR A 855 -8.60 -8.16 7.70
C THR A 855 -10.04 -7.70 7.46
N GLY A 856 -10.53 -6.75 8.27
CA GLY A 856 -11.90 -6.23 8.16
C GLY A 856 -11.97 -4.71 8.22
N ALA A 857 -12.73 -4.09 7.31
CA ALA A 857 -12.97 -2.64 7.32
C ALA A 857 -14.19 -2.23 6.47
N PHE A 858 -14.45 -0.92 6.41
CA PHE A 858 -15.40 -0.36 5.45
C PHE A 858 -14.73 -0.18 4.09
N SER A 859 -15.23 -0.86 3.06
CA SER A 859 -14.71 -0.72 1.69
C SER A 859 -15.26 0.52 1.02
N LEU A 860 -14.37 1.39 0.54
CA LEU A 860 -14.74 2.56 -0.25
C LEU A 860 -15.12 2.20 -1.69
N SER A 861 -14.65 1.06 -2.21
CA SER A 861 -15.01 0.58 -3.56
C SER A 861 -16.44 0.06 -3.61
N GLU A 862 -16.87 -0.68 -2.58
CA GLU A 862 -18.22 -1.26 -2.50
C GLU A 862 -19.23 -0.37 -1.75
N GLY A 863 -18.76 0.58 -0.94
CA GLY A 863 -19.63 1.45 -0.14
C GLY A 863 -20.34 0.74 1.03
N LYS A 864 -19.83 -0.43 1.43
CA LYS A 864 -20.35 -1.25 2.54
C LYS A 864 -19.20 -1.91 3.31
N GLY A 865 -19.52 -2.55 4.44
CA GLY A 865 -18.56 -3.36 5.18
C GLY A 865 -18.13 -4.56 4.33
N THR A 866 -16.83 -4.82 4.28
CA THR A 866 -16.25 -6.01 3.67
C THR A 866 -15.18 -6.57 4.59
N ALA A 867 -14.85 -7.85 4.43
CA ALA A 867 -13.78 -8.48 5.19
C ALA A 867 -13.14 -9.62 4.40
N ILE A 868 -11.88 -9.90 4.70
CA ILE A 868 -11.17 -11.09 4.27
C ILE A 868 -11.02 -11.96 5.51
N GLY A 869 -11.45 -13.22 5.39
CA GLY A 869 -11.36 -14.18 6.48
C GLY A 869 -10.89 -15.54 5.98
N SER A 870 -10.55 -16.41 6.93
CA SER A 870 -10.27 -17.82 6.65
C SER A 870 -11.29 -18.67 7.37
N ILE A 871 -11.94 -19.58 6.64
CA ILE A 871 -12.99 -20.48 7.16
C ILE A 871 -12.58 -21.94 6.93
N SER A 872 -13.02 -22.84 7.82
CA SER A 872 -12.83 -24.29 7.69
C SER A 872 -13.46 -24.79 6.40
N ALA A 873 -12.68 -25.52 5.59
CA ALA A 873 -13.16 -26.06 4.32
C ALA A 873 -14.24 -27.14 4.54
N GLU A 874 -14.09 -27.97 5.56
CA GLU A 874 -15.04 -29.02 5.93
C GLU A 874 -16.40 -28.41 6.30
N LYS A 875 -16.42 -27.49 7.27
CA LYS A 875 -17.67 -26.82 7.68
C LYS A 875 -18.28 -25.99 6.55
N ALA A 876 -17.45 -25.41 5.68
CA ALA A 876 -17.93 -24.69 4.49
C ALA A 876 -18.61 -25.62 3.48
N LEU A 877 -18.07 -26.83 3.28
CA LEU A 877 -18.63 -27.83 2.39
C LEU A 877 -19.96 -28.38 2.91
N GLU A 878 -20.08 -28.64 4.21
CA GLU A 878 -21.33 -29.04 4.87
C GLU A 878 -22.45 -28.02 4.59
N MET A 879 -22.15 -26.72 4.70
CA MET A 879 -23.12 -25.65 4.43
C MET A 879 -23.60 -25.64 2.96
N LEU A 880 -22.73 -25.98 2.01
CA LEU A 880 -23.05 -25.97 0.58
C LEU A 880 -23.81 -27.24 0.15
N ARG A 881 -23.55 -28.38 0.80
CA ARG A 881 -24.25 -29.67 0.53
C ARG A 881 -25.59 -29.79 1.28
N GLY A 882 -25.80 -29.04 2.36
CA GLY A 882 -27.00 -29.13 3.20
C GLY A 882 -28.31 -28.65 2.53
N PRO A 883 -29.48 -28.97 3.15
CA PRO A 883 -30.78 -28.53 2.65
C PRO A 883 -30.86 -26.98 2.65
N GLY A 884 -30.97 -26.40 1.46
CA GLY A 884 -30.88 -24.95 1.26
C GLY A 884 -29.51 -24.47 0.75
N ALA A 885 -28.93 -25.14 -0.25
CA ALA A 885 -27.63 -24.78 -0.85
C ALA A 885 -27.48 -23.29 -1.26
N ARG A 886 -28.58 -22.61 -1.62
CA ARG A 886 -28.59 -21.16 -1.89
C ARG A 886 -28.32 -20.32 -0.63
N GLU A 887 -28.71 -20.80 0.55
CA GLU A 887 -28.48 -20.18 1.85
C GLU A 887 -27.09 -20.50 2.45
N GLY A 888 -26.41 -21.54 1.95
CA GLY A 888 -25.10 -22.01 2.45
C GLY A 888 -23.96 -20.99 2.34
N ARG A 889 -24.17 -19.90 1.58
CA ARG A 889 -23.22 -18.78 1.45
C ARG A 889 -23.45 -17.64 2.45
N TYR A 890 -24.50 -17.71 3.27
CA TYR A 890 -24.69 -16.76 4.35
C TYR A 890 -23.89 -17.19 5.58
N CYS A 891 -23.36 -16.19 6.28
CA CYS A 891 -22.63 -16.33 7.52
C CYS A 891 -22.96 -15.15 8.44
N ILE A 892 -22.68 -15.31 9.73
CA ILE A 892 -22.86 -14.28 10.74
C ILE A 892 -21.47 -13.88 11.23
N VAL A 893 -21.15 -12.59 11.20
CA VAL A 893 -19.85 -12.06 11.61
C VAL A 893 -20.00 -11.22 12.85
N ARG A 894 -19.22 -11.52 13.90
CA ARG A 894 -19.25 -10.79 15.18
C ARG A 894 -17.85 -10.34 15.58
N ASN A 895 -17.69 -9.07 15.94
CA ASN A 895 -16.42 -8.57 16.44
C ASN A 895 -16.12 -9.09 17.85
N ALA A 896 -14.83 -9.29 18.15
CA ALA A 896 -14.41 -9.66 19.50
C ALA A 896 -14.76 -8.54 20.50
N GLY A 897 -15.41 -8.88 21.61
CA GLY A 897 -15.90 -7.92 22.59
C GLY A 897 -17.24 -7.25 22.25
N GLU A 898 -17.86 -7.57 21.11
CA GLU A 898 -19.24 -7.16 20.79
C GLU A 898 -20.20 -8.33 20.99
N SER A 899 -21.40 -8.05 21.49
CA SER A 899 -22.47 -9.05 21.69
C SER A 899 -23.34 -9.25 20.45
N VAL A 900 -23.26 -8.33 19.49
CA VAL A 900 -24.08 -8.28 18.28
C VAL A 900 -23.26 -8.69 17.06
N GLY A 901 -23.77 -9.66 16.30
CA GLY A 901 -23.24 -10.05 15.00
C GLY A 901 -24.00 -9.41 13.85
N TRP A 902 -23.50 -9.57 12.62
CA TRP A 902 -24.15 -9.05 11.42
C TRP A 902 -24.15 -10.11 10.31
N LEU A 903 -25.21 -10.10 9.50
CA LEU A 903 -25.34 -11.03 8.37
C LEU A 903 -24.42 -10.61 7.22
N ALA A 904 -23.61 -11.55 6.73
CA ALA A 904 -22.71 -11.40 5.60
C ALA A 904 -22.81 -12.59 4.64
N ARG A 905 -22.41 -12.37 3.39
CA ARG A 905 -22.25 -13.41 2.39
C ARG A 905 -20.78 -13.66 2.14
N TRP A 906 -20.40 -14.93 2.06
CA TRP A 906 -19.02 -15.34 1.84
C TRP A 906 -18.80 -15.91 0.43
N GLU A 907 -17.63 -15.63 -0.14
CA GLU A 907 -17.18 -16.15 -1.43
C GLU A 907 -15.73 -16.59 -1.33
N ALA A 908 -15.43 -17.82 -1.78
CA ALA A 908 -14.06 -18.33 -1.82
C ALA A 908 -13.20 -17.54 -2.83
N VAL A 909 -11.97 -17.22 -2.41
CA VAL A 909 -11.00 -16.42 -3.17
C VAL A 909 -9.92 -17.28 -3.79
#